data_AF-A0A8C5WLL8-F1
#
_entry.id   AF-A0A8C5WLL8-F1
#
_cell.length_a   1.000
_cell.length_b   1.000
_cell.length_c   1.000
_cell.angle_alpha   90.00
_cell.angle_beta   90.00
_cell.angle_gamma   90.00
#
_symmetry.space_group_name_H-M   'P 1'
#
loop_
_entity.id
_entity.type
_entity.pdbx_description
1 polymer ?
#
loop_
_entity_poly.entity_id
_entity_poly.type
_entity_poly.pdbx_seq_one_letter_code
_entity_poly.pdbx_strand_id
1 'polypeptide(L)'
;MELRIETQKQTLSARDESIKKLLEMLQSKGLSSKSMDEENEKTRRMVEAESQLNHLEVLLDQKDKENIHLREELHRRNQLQPESAKTKALQTVIEMKDTKIASLERNIRDLEDEIQMIKTNGVLSTEDRDEELKQMEVYRSHSKFMKSKIDQLKQELSKKESELLALQTKLETLGNQNSDCKQHIEVLKESLTAKEQRSAILQTEVDALRLRLEEKESFLSKKTKQLQDLTEEKGTLAGEIRDMKDMLEVKERKINVLQKKIENLQEQLRDKDKQLGNLKDRVKSLQTDSSNTDTALSTLEEALSEKERIIERLKEQRERDDRERVEEIENYKKENKDLKDKVNVLQAELTEKESSLIDLKEHASSLASSGMKRDSKLKSLEIAIEQKKEECNKLEAQLKKQAEQLFNQMYNPTPVRSNETQGANEAEENARLNPELTDQLKQLDNDVCYYREECSKAQAEVDRLLQILKEVENEKNDKDKQIAELERLMKDQSKKVASLKHNQQLEKKKNAQLLEDARRRDDNIPDNSQYMQIDDLVAALEKTKQELDSTKGRLSSTQQTLADKESHLTNLRMEHRKQLKEILDMKQEALLAAISEKDANIALLEISGSKKKKSQEDIIALKREKDRLVYQLKQQTQNRMKLMADNVEDDHHHHHHHHHHHHRFPGRMQQSNHRPAPDQDDEEGIWA
;
A
#
# COMPACT_ATOMS: atom_id res chain seq x y z
N MET A 1 -96.85 31.44 -65.41
CA MET A 1 -97.77 30.64 -66.26
C MET A 1 -97.12 30.33 -67.61
N GLU A 2 -96.23 31.21 -68.07
CA GLU A 2 -95.44 31.10 -69.31
C GLU A 2 -94.67 29.78 -69.46
N LEU A 3 -94.11 29.25 -68.37
CA LEU A 3 -93.37 27.98 -68.35
C LEU A 3 -94.22 26.74 -68.76
N ARG A 4 -95.54 26.88 -68.92
CA ARG A 4 -96.44 25.86 -69.50
C ARG A 4 -96.84 26.15 -70.95
N ILE A 5 -96.76 27.42 -71.37
CA ILE A 5 -97.02 27.88 -72.75
C ILE A 5 -95.81 27.54 -73.63
N GLU A 6 -94.59 27.74 -73.12
CA GLU A 6 -93.37 27.53 -73.93
C GLU A 6 -93.16 26.04 -74.29
N THR A 7 -93.49 25.11 -73.39
CA THR A 7 -93.48 23.66 -73.67
C THR A 7 -94.51 23.26 -74.73
N GLN A 8 -95.67 23.93 -74.75
CA GLN A 8 -96.70 23.70 -75.79
C GLN A 8 -96.27 24.29 -77.14
N LYS A 9 -95.58 25.43 -77.15
CA LYS A 9 -94.97 26.05 -78.34
C LYS A 9 -93.96 25.13 -79.04
N GLN A 10 -93.01 24.57 -78.29
CA GLN A 10 -92.01 23.64 -78.83
C GLN A 10 -92.67 22.36 -79.38
N THR A 11 -93.72 21.86 -78.72
CA THR A 11 -94.50 20.70 -79.17
C THR A 11 -95.30 20.97 -80.46
N LEU A 12 -95.70 22.22 -80.72
CA LEU A 12 -96.33 22.62 -81.99
C LEU A 12 -95.31 22.73 -83.13
N SER A 13 -94.16 23.37 -82.89
CA SER A 13 -93.11 23.52 -83.91
C SER A 13 -92.65 22.16 -84.49
N ALA A 14 -92.55 21.13 -83.64
CA ALA A 14 -92.20 19.77 -84.06
C ALA A 14 -93.31 19.04 -84.87
N ARG A 15 -94.54 19.57 -84.90
CA ARG A 15 -95.65 19.05 -85.72
C ARG A 15 -95.74 19.75 -87.07
N ASP A 16 -95.45 21.05 -87.13
CA ASP A 16 -95.51 21.82 -88.38
C ASP A 16 -94.44 21.36 -89.40
N GLU A 17 -93.23 20.97 -88.94
CA GLU A 17 -92.23 20.33 -89.82
C GLU A 17 -92.70 18.99 -90.42
N SER A 18 -93.53 18.25 -89.67
CA SER A 18 -94.11 16.98 -90.13
C SER A 18 -95.21 17.21 -91.19
N ILE A 19 -96.02 18.25 -91.02
CA ILE A 19 -97.03 18.66 -92.02
C ILE A 19 -96.37 19.20 -93.29
N LYS A 20 -95.25 19.93 -93.18
CA LYS A 20 -94.53 20.46 -94.35
C LYS A 20 -94.05 19.35 -95.30
N LYS A 21 -93.57 18.22 -94.77
CA LYS A 21 -93.19 17.03 -95.56
C LYS A 21 -94.37 16.28 -96.21
N LEU A 22 -95.61 16.51 -95.76
CA LEU A 22 -96.81 15.95 -96.40
C LEU A 22 -97.29 16.81 -97.59
N LEU A 23 -97.03 18.12 -97.58
CA LEU A 23 -97.50 19.03 -98.64
C LEU A 23 -96.64 19.03 -99.91
N GLU A 24 -95.34 18.70 -99.81
CA GLU A 24 -94.48 18.50 -100.99
C GLU A 24 -94.94 17.33 -101.87
N MET A 25 -95.67 16.34 -101.32
CA MET A 25 -96.20 15.20 -102.06
C MET A 25 -97.50 15.48 -102.85
N LEU A 26 -97.98 16.74 -102.92
CA LEU A 26 -99.32 17.06 -103.45
C LEU A 26 -99.43 18.18 -104.50
N GLN A 27 -98.32 18.73 -105.02
CA GLN A 27 -98.37 19.82 -106.02
C GLN A 27 -98.06 19.40 -107.47
N SER A 28 -98.95 18.63 -108.12
CA SER A 28 -98.91 18.47 -109.59
C SER A 28 -100.24 18.05 -110.27
N LYS A 29 -101.20 18.99 -110.47
CA LYS A 29 -102.18 19.14 -111.60
C LYS A 29 -103.42 20.00 -111.21
N GLY A 30 -104.14 20.57 -112.20
CA GLY A 30 -105.34 21.42 -112.03
C GLY A 30 -106.18 21.57 -113.33
N LEU A 31 -107.30 22.31 -113.34
CA LEU A 31 -108.22 22.48 -114.51
C LEU A 31 -109.21 23.69 -114.44
N SER A 32 -109.65 24.20 -115.61
CA SER A 32 -110.67 25.28 -115.86
C SER A 32 -110.91 25.44 -117.40
N SER A 33 -111.83 26.22 -118.00
CA SER A 33 -113.22 26.70 -117.75
C SER A 33 -113.82 27.26 -119.09
N LYS A 34 -115.03 27.86 -119.16
CA LYS A 34 -115.62 28.42 -120.42
C LYS A 34 -116.73 29.51 -120.23
N SER A 35 -116.91 30.37 -121.24
CA SER A 35 -118.15 31.06 -121.68
C SER A 35 -118.85 32.12 -120.79
N MET A 36 -118.53 33.42 -121.02
CA MET A 36 -119.46 34.54 -120.75
C MET A 36 -119.12 35.78 -121.61
N ASP A 37 -118.92 35.60 -122.92
CA ASP A 37 -118.78 36.72 -123.88
C ASP A 37 -120.14 37.19 -124.43
N GLU A 38 -121.26 36.73 -123.86
CA GLU A 38 -122.51 36.37 -124.56
C GLU A 38 -123.23 37.42 -125.45
N GLU A 39 -122.89 38.71 -125.36
CA GLU A 39 -123.46 39.77 -126.22
C GLU A 39 -122.46 40.30 -127.27
N ASN A 40 -121.16 40.32 -126.97
CA ASN A 40 -120.12 40.17 -128.00
C ASN A 40 -120.39 38.87 -128.78
N GLU A 41 -120.79 37.82 -128.07
CA GLU A 41 -121.29 36.56 -128.59
C GLU A 41 -122.65 36.67 -129.29
N LYS A 42 -123.38 37.79 -129.29
CA LYS A 42 -124.62 37.93 -130.09
C LYS A 42 -124.34 38.53 -131.46
N THR A 43 -123.44 39.50 -131.54
CA THR A 43 -122.91 39.98 -132.83
C THR A 43 -121.91 38.98 -133.42
N ARG A 44 -121.11 38.29 -132.60
CA ARG A 44 -120.43 37.05 -133.01
C ARG A 44 -121.44 35.97 -133.35
N ARG A 45 -122.47 35.60 -132.58
CA ARG A 45 -123.47 34.60 -133.04
C ARG A 45 -124.19 35.04 -134.33
N MET A 46 -124.13 36.29 -134.76
CA MET A 46 -124.51 36.70 -136.12
C MET A 46 -123.39 36.47 -137.14
N VAL A 47 -122.17 36.95 -136.91
CA VAL A 47 -120.99 36.72 -137.80
C VAL A 47 -120.53 35.24 -137.82
N GLU A 48 -120.84 34.49 -136.77
CA GLU A 48 -120.67 33.05 -136.57
C GLU A 48 -121.93 32.29 -137.00
N ALA A 49 -123.11 32.92 -137.14
CA ALA A 49 -124.22 32.33 -137.91
C ALA A 49 -124.07 32.59 -139.41
N GLU A 50 -123.39 33.66 -139.83
CA GLU A 50 -122.99 33.96 -141.20
C GLU A 50 -121.70 33.20 -141.59
N SER A 51 -120.80 32.94 -140.63
CA SER A 51 -119.67 32.03 -140.79
C SER A 51 -120.05 30.58 -140.54
N GLN A 52 -121.12 30.27 -139.80
CA GLN A 52 -121.74 28.94 -139.84
C GLN A 52 -122.66 28.81 -141.04
N LEU A 53 -123.23 29.88 -141.62
CA LEU A 53 -123.85 29.80 -142.95
C LEU A 53 -122.78 29.62 -144.00
N ASN A 54 -121.67 30.36 -144.00
CA ASN A 54 -120.56 30.09 -144.92
C ASN A 54 -119.88 28.73 -144.64
N HIS A 55 -119.79 28.27 -143.38
CA HIS A 55 -119.23 26.94 -143.09
C HIS A 55 -120.25 25.82 -143.32
N LEU A 56 -121.56 26.07 -143.26
CA LEU A 56 -122.62 25.15 -143.67
C LEU A 56 -122.94 25.27 -145.15
N GLU A 57 -122.60 26.33 -145.85
CA GLU A 57 -122.62 26.46 -147.32
C GLU A 57 -121.35 25.85 -147.88
N VAL A 58 -120.20 25.98 -147.23
CA VAL A 58 -119.00 25.19 -147.54
C VAL A 58 -119.18 23.74 -147.12
N LEU A 59 -119.83 23.41 -146.00
CA LEU A 59 -120.16 22.01 -145.69
C LEU A 59 -121.33 21.50 -146.53
N LEU A 60 -122.25 22.32 -147.03
CA LEU A 60 -123.31 21.90 -147.95
C LEU A 60 -122.79 21.82 -149.37
N ASP A 61 -121.88 22.69 -149.81
CA ASP A 61 -121.15 22.58 -151.09
C ASP A 61 -120.08 21.48 -151.04
N GLN A 62 -119.50 21.17 -149.87
CA GLN A 62 -118.66 19.98 -149.68
C GLN A 62 -119.53 18.72 -149.55
N LYS A 63 -120.70 18.78 -148.89
CA LYS A 63 -121.67 17.66 -148.81
C LYS A 63 -122.53 17.50 -150.05
N ASP A 64 -122.58 18.49 -150.93
CA ASP A 64 -123.13 18.47 -152.28
C ASP A 64 -122.04 18.25 -153.32
N LYS A 65 -120.76 18.48 -153.04
CA LYS A 65 -119.67 17.83 -153.80
C LYS A 65 -119.55 16.37 -153.44
N GLU A 66 -119.82 15.98 -152.19
CA GLU A 66 -120.01 14.58 -151.80
C GLU A 66 -121.38 14.04 -152.27
N ASN A 67 -122.48 14.81 -152.27
CA ASN A 67 -123.76 14.34 -152.85
C ASN A 67 -123.70 14.32 -154.36
N ILE A 68 -122.94 15.18 -155.03
CA ILE A 68 -122.66 15.10 -156.46
C ILE A 68 -121.64 14.00 -156.72
N HIS A 69 -120.69 13.68 -155.84
CA HIS A 69 -119.92 12.44 -155.98
C HIS A 69 -120.82 11.19 -155.84
N LEU A 70 -121.58 11.08 -154.76
CA LEU A 70 -122.45 9.94 -154.47
C LEU A 70 -123.65 9.85 -155.43
N ARG A 71 -124.13 10.96 -155.99
CA ARG A 71 -125.12 10.99 -157.09
C ARG A 71 -124.45 10.85 -158.46
N GLU A 72 -123.19 11.21 -158.68
CA GLU A 72 -122.46 10.79 -159.88
C GLU A 72 -121.99 9.33 -159.81
N GLU A 73 -122.07 8.67 -158.65
CA GLU A 73 -122.02 7.22 -158.53
C GLU A 73 -123.42 6.58 -158.72
N LEU A 74 -124.46 7.04 -158.02
CA LEU A 74 -125.82 6.47 -158.11
C LEU A 74 -126.57 6.84 -159.39
N HIS A 75 -126.55 8.11 -159.79
CA HIS A 75 -127.36 8.68 -160.86
C HIS A 75 -126.70 8.54 -162.24
N ARG A 76 -125.38 8.37 -162.31
CA ARG A 76 -124.63 8.11 -163.56
C ARG A 76 -124.90 6.70 -164.12
N ARG A 77 -125.52 5.77 -163.38
CA ARG A 77 -125.92 4.47 -163.98
C ARG A 77 -127.19 3.75 -163.52
N ASN A 78 -128.15 4.39 -162.83
CA ASN A 78 -129.51 3.81 -162.72
C ASN A 78 -130.63 4.63 -163.41
N GLN A 79 -130.40 5.89 -163.78
CA GLN A 79 -131.25 6.66 -164.70
C GLN A 79 -130.44 6.96 -165.97
N LEU A 80 -130.96 6.74 -167.19
CA LEU A 80 -132.15 7.35 -167.79
C LEU A 80 -132.92 6.37 -168.72
N GLN A 81 -134.11 6.78 -169.17
CA GLN A 81 -134.77 6.41 -170.46
C GLN A 81 -135.17 4.92 -170.66
N PRO A 82 -136.04 4.59 -171.66
CA PRO A 82 -136.87 3.37 -171.64
C PRO A 82 -136.21 2.13 -172.26
N GLU A 83 -136.87 0.99 -171.98
CA GLU A 83 -136.82 -0.36 -172.59
C GLU A 83 -135.50 -0.97 -173.10
N SER A 84 -135.36 -2.29 -172.85
CA SER A 84 -134.40 -3.22 -173.50
C SER A 84 -132.89 -3.01 -173.27
N ALA A 85 -132.37 -1.78 -173.35
CA ALA A 85 -130.93 -1.54 -173.48
C ALA A 85 -130.12 -1.64 -172.17
N LYS A 86 -130.66 -1.14 -171.03
CA LYS A 86 -129.92 -1.08 -169.74
C LYS A 86 -129.41 -2.44 -169.27
N THR A 87 -130.18 -3.50 -169.48
CA THR A 87 -129.87 -4.86 -169.03
C THR A 87 -128.53 -5.34 -169.59
N LYS A 88 -128.22 -5.04 -170.86
CA LYS A 88 -126.94 -5.44 -171.47
C LYS A 88 -125.74 -4.70 -170.89
N ALA A 89 -125.89 -3.42 -170.53
CA ALA A 89 -124.81 -2.66 -169.89
C ALA A 89 -124.55 -3.11 -168.45
N LEU A 90 -125.58 -3.55 -167.72
CA LEU A 90 -125.43 -4.19 -166.42
C LEU A 90 -124.82 -5.60 -166.54
N GLN A 91 -125.20 -6.37 -167.55
CA GLN A 91 -124.62 -7.68 -167.85
C GLN A 91 -123.08 -7.61 -168.00
N THR A 92 -122.55 -6.65 -168.76
CA THR A 92 -121.09 -6.46 -168.88
C THR A 92 -120.44 -6.02 -167.57
N VAL A 93 -121.13 -5.24 -166.72
CA VAL A 93 -120.63 -4.87 -165.38
C VAL A 93 -120.65 -6.07 -164.42
N ILE A 94 -121.60 -6.98 -164.59
CA ILE A 94 -121.64 -8.27 -163.88
C ILE A 94 -120.50 -9.16 -164.35
N GLU A 95 -120.30 -9.35 -165.65
CA GLU A 95 -119.16 -10.12 -166.21
C GLU A 95 -117.79 -9.56 -165.78
N MET A 96 -117.64 -8.23 -165.69
CA MET A 96 -116.45 -7.58 -165.12
C MET A 96 -116.31 -7.74 -163.60
N LYS A 97 -117.42 -7.92 -162.87
CA LYS A 97 -117.41 -8.25 -161.43
C LYS A 97 -117.14 -9.73 -161.20
N ASP A 98 -117.67 -10.63 -162.01
CA ASP A 98 -117.47 -12.08 -161.93
C ASP A 98 -116.03 -12.45 -162.27
N THR A 99 -115.43 -11.81 -163.30
CA THR A 99 -113.99 -11.93 -163.56
C THR A 99 -113.13 -11.33 -162.45
N LYS A 100 -113.60 -10.27 -161.76
CA LYS A 100 -112.92 -9.74 -160.57
C LYS A 100 -113.06 -10.67 -159.37
N ILE A 101 -114.22 -11.29 -159.15
CA ILE A 101 -114.47 -12.32 -158.13
C ILE A 101 -113.56 -13.53 -158.40
N ALA A 102 -113.55 -14.08 -159.61
CA ALA A 102 -112.67 -15.18 -160.01
C ALA A 102 -111.16 -14.84 -159.90
N SER A 103 -110.77 -13.56 -159.92
CA SER A 103 -109.40 -13.14 -159.59
C SER A 103 -109.11 -13.19 -158.09
N LEU A 104 -110.09 -12.80 -157.25
CA LEU A 104 -109.99 -12.85 -155.79
C LEU A 104 -110.08 -14.30 -155.27
N GLU A 105 -110.95 -15.13 -155.83
CA GLU A 105 -111.09 -16.57 -155.53
C GLU A 105 -109.87 -17.41 -155.97
N ARG A 106 -109.03 -16.88 -156.87
CA ARG A 106 -107.72 -17.46 -157.17
C ARG A 106 -106.70 -16.98 -156.15
N ASN A 107 -106.62 -15.67 -155.92
CA ASN A 107 -105.69 -15.08 -154.95
C ASN A 107 -105.94 -15.53 -153.49
N ILE A 108 -107.16 -15.92 -153.13
CA ILE A 108 -107.48 -16.56 -151.85
C ILE A 108 -106.87 -17.97 -151.80
N ARG A 109 -107.04 -18.77 -152.87
CA ARG A 109 -106.45 -20.10 -153.00
C ARG A 109 -104.93 -20.08 -152.93
N ASP A 110 -104.30 -19.13 -153.62
CA ASP A 110 -102.85 -18.97 -153.63
C ASP A 110 -102.32 -18.68 -152.20
N LEU A 111 -103.09 -17.94 -151.38
CA LEU A 111 -102.80 -17.69 -149.95
C LEU A 111 -103.16 -18.90 -149.05
N GLU A 112 -104.20 -19.67 -149.37
CA GLU A 112 -104.54 -20.91 -148.66
C GLU A 112 -103.44 -21.97 -148.85
N ASP A 113 -102.91 -22.10 -150.07
CA ASP A 113 -101.75 -22.96 -150.38
C ASP A 113 -100.48 -22.48 -149.67
N GLU A 114 -100.22 -21.16 -149.59
CA GLU A 114 -99.09 -20.61 -148.82
C GLU A 114 -99.21 -20.90 -147.32
N ILE A 115 -100.40 -20.72 -146.74
CA ILE A 115 -100.70 -21.10 -145.34
C ILE A 115 -100.52 -22.61 -145.12
N GLN A 116 -100.90 -23.44 -146.10
CA GLN A 116 -100.74 -24.89 -146.03
C GLN A 116 -99.26 -25.30 -146.12
N MET A 117 -98.46 -24.62 -146.94
CA MET A 117 -97.01 -24.83 -147.04
C MET A 117 -96.27 -24.44 -145.74
N ILE A 118 -96.67 -23.31 -145.11
CA ILE A 118 -96.12 -22.90 -143.81
C ILE A 118 -96.49 -23.92 -142.72
N LYS A 119 -97.70 -24.50 -142.75
CA LYS A 119 -98.10 -25.57 -141.83
C LYS A 119 -97.31 -26.86 -142.02
N THR A 120 -97.00 -27.26 -143.26
CA THR A 120 -96.15 -28.46 -143.49
C THR A 120 -94.70 -28.20 -143.08
N ASN A 121 -94.14 -27.02 -143.40
CA ASN A 121 -92.76 -26.68 -143.03
C ASN A 121 -92.60 -26.53 -141.51
N GLY A 122 -93.59 -25.97 -140.80
CA GLY A 122 -93.60 -25.84 -139.35
C GLY A 122 -93.72 -27.16 -138.55
N VAL A 123 -93.97 -28.28 -139.25
CA VAL A 123 -93.96 -29.64 -138.66
C VAL A 123 -92.64 -30.37 -138.95
N LEU A 124 -91.82 -29.88 -139.87
CA LEU A 124 -90.55 -30.50 -140.27
C LEU A 124 -89.34 -30.11 -139.40
N SER A 125 -89.54 -29.34 -138.32
CA SER A 125 -88.58 -29.27 -137.21
C SER A 125 -89.24 -29.53 -135.86
N THR A 126 -89.42 -30.82 -135.55
CA THR A 126 -89.62 -31.30 -134.18
C THR A 126 -88.30 -31.43 -133.43
N GLU A 127 -87.18 -31.61 -134.14
CA GLU A 127 -85.86 -31.83 -133.55
C GLU A 127 -85.37 -30.58 -132.79
N ASP A 128 -85.44 -29.38 -133.37
CA ASP A 128 -85.05 -28.12 -132.70
C ASP A 128 -85.82 -27.93 -131.38
N ARG A 129 -87.10 -28.32 -131.33
CA ARG A 129 -87.98 -28.17 -130.16
C ARG A 129 -87.65 -29.16 -129.05
N ASP A 130 -87.38 -30.41 -129.39
CA ASP A 130 -86.91 -31.40 -128.42
C ASP A 130 -85.49 -31.06 -127.95
N GLU A 131 -84.65 -30.43 -128.78
CA GLU A 131 -83.35 -29.89 -128.35
C GLU A 131 -83.47 -28.67 -127.45
N GLU A 132 -84.38 -27.72 -127.72
CA GLU A 132 -84.67 -26.59 -126.82
C GLU A 132 -85.20 -27.08 -125.46
N LEU A 133 -86.05 -28.12 -125.44
CA LEU A 133 -86.50 -28.78 -124.21
C LEU A 133 -85.36 -29.48 -123.46
N LYS A 134 -84.48 -30.23 -124.16
CA LYS A 134 -83.28 -30.83 -123.57
C LYS A 134 -82.34 -29.76 -123.00
N GLN A 135 -82.14 -28.64 -123.70
CA GLN A 135 -81.37 -27.51 -123.20
C GLN A 135 -82.01 -26.90 -121.95
N MET A 136 -83.33 -26.68 -121.93
CA MET A 136 -84.03 -26.22 -120.72
C MET A 136 -83.89 -27.20 -119.54
N GLU A 137 -83.97 -28.52 -119.76
CA GLU A 137 -83.75 -29.54 -118.74
C GLU A 137 -82.30 -29.50 -118.21
N VAL A 138 -81.30 -29.31 -119.08
CA VAL A 138 -79.89 -29.12 -118.73
C VAL A 138 -79.69 -27.83 -117.93
N TYR A 139 -80.24 -26.69 -118.36
CA TYR A 139 -80.18 -25.43 -117.61
C TYR A 139 -80.89 -25.52 -116.25
N ARG A 140 -82.02 -26.22 -116.17
CA ARG A 140 -82.77 -26.44 -114.92
C ARG A 140 -82.02 -27.36 -113.97
N SER A 141 -81.32 -28.36 -114.50
CA SER A 141 -80.45 -29.27 -113.75
C SER A 141 -79.18 -28.57 -113.27
N HIS A 142 -78.54 -27.77 -114.13
CA HIS A 142 -77.40 -26.94 -113.78
C HIS A 142 -77.77 -25.87 -112.74
N SER A 143 -78.94 -25.25 -112.84
CA SER A 143 -79.47 -24.31 -111.85
C SER A 143 -79.72 -24.99 -110.48
N LYS A 144 -80.32 -26.19 -110.46
CA LYS A 144 -80.44 -27.01 -109.23
C LYS A 144 -79.07 -27.35 -108.63
N PHE A 145 -78.12 -27.76 -109.46
CA PHE A 145 -76.75 -28.09 -109.04
C PHE A 145 -76.03 -26.85 -108.46
N MET A 146 -76.04 -25.72 -109.16
CA MET A 146 -75.43 -24.47 -108.71
C MET A 146 -76.08 -23.96 -107.42
N LYS A 147 -77.41 -24.04 -107.29
CA LYS A 147 -78.09 -23.72 -106.03
C LYS A 147 -77.64 -24.65 -104.90
N SER A 148 -77.62 -25.96 -105.14
CA SER A 148 -77.14 -26.92 -104.14
C SER A 148 -75.68 -26.68 -103.74
N LYS A 149 -74.83 -26.25 -104.69
CA LYS A 149 -73.42 -25.94 -104.41
C LYS A 149 -73.26 -24.62 -103.65
N ILE A 150 -74.07 -23.61 -103.96
CA ILE A 150 -74.15 -22.35 -103.21
C ILE A 150 -74.63 -22.61 -101.77
N ASP A 151 -75.66 -23.42 -101.58
CA ASP A 151 -76.20 -23.72 -100.25
C ASP A 151 -75.26 -24.64 -99.44
N GLN A 152 -74.50 -25.53 -100.09
CA GLN A 152 -73.34 -26.21 -99.48
C GLN A 152 -72.28 -25.20 -99.02
N LEU A 153 -71.84 -24.29 -99.90
CA LEU A 153 -70.80 -23.31 -99.60
C LEU A 153 -71.21 -22.34 -98.48
N LYS A 154 -72.50 -21.98 -98.36
CA LYS A 154 -73.04 -21.24 -97.20
C LYS A 154 -72.93 -22.04 -95.90
N GLN A 155 -73.24 -23.34 -95.94
CA GLN A 155 -73.13 -24.19 -94.75
C GLN A 155 -71.67 -24.40 -94.36
N GLU A 156 -70.75 -24.49 -95.33
CA GLU A 156 -69.30 -24.54 -95.10
C GLU A 156 -68.78 -23.20 -94.55
N LEU A 157 -69.23 -22.06 -95.07
CA LEU A 157 -68.92 -20.73 -94.55
C LEU A 157 -69.40 -20.58 -93.10
N SER A 158 -70.65 -20.93 -92.78
CA SER A 158 -71.20 -20.84 -91.42
C SER A 158 -70.49 -21.78 -90.42
N LYS A 159 -70.01 -22.95 -90.88
CA LYS A 159 -69.09 -23.80 -90.09
C LYS A 159 -67.75 -23.10 -89.86
N LYS A 160 -67.17 -22.43 -90.87
CA LYS A 160 -65.92 -21.68 -90.72
C LYS A 160 -66.06 -20.42 -89.86
N GLU A 161 -67.21 -19.74 -89.88
CA GLU A 161 -67.52 -18.62 -88.98
C GLU A 161 -67.59 -19.10 -87.51
N SER A 162 -68.25 -20.23 -87.25
CA SER A 162 -68.34 -20.80 -85.89
C SER A 162 -67.03 -21.45 -85.41
N GLU A 163 -66.26 -22.09 -86.29
CA GLU A 163 -64.87 -22.50 -86.00
C GLU A 163 -63.98 -21.29 -85.67
N LEU A 164 -64.07 -20.20 -86.44
CA LEU A 164 -63.30 -18.98 -86.21
C LEU A 164 -63.67 -18.34 -84.87
N LEU A 165 -64.96 -18.25 -84.55
CA LEU A 165 -65.42 -17.72 -83.25
C LEU A 165 -64.88 -18.56 -82.09
N ALA A 166 -64.94 -19.90 -82.19
CA ALA A 166 -64.40 -20.80 -81.17
C ALA A 166 -62.87 -20.70 -81.02
N LEU A 167 -62.14 -20.52 -82.13
CA LEU A 167 -60.70 -20.25 -82.11
C LEU A 167 -60.38 -18.88 -81.50
N GLN A 168 -61.22 -17.88 -81.72
CA GLN A 168 -61.08 -16.53 -81.16
C GLN A 168 -61.27 -16.53 -79.64
N THR A 169 -62.33 -17.19 -79.13
CA THR A 169 -62.52 -17.41 -77.68
C THR A 169 -61.37 -18.22 -77.07
N LYS A 170 -60.84 -19.22 -77.78
CA LYS A 170 -59.69 -20.01 -77.32
C LYS A 170 -58.40 -19.18 -77.27
N LEU A 171 -58.18 -18.29 -78.23
CA LEU A 171 -57.06 -17.36 -78.26
C LEU A 171 -57.13 -16.35 -77.10
N GLU A 172 -58.31 -15.80 -76.83
CA GLU A 172 -58.55 -14.90 -75.68
C GLU A 172 -58.32 -15.63 -74.34
N THR A 173 -58.81 -16.86 -74.21
CA THR A 173 -58.58 -17.71 -73.03
C THR A 173 -57.08 -17.98 -72.80
N LEU A 174 -56.33 -18.31 -73.86
CA LEU A 174 -54.88 -18.50 -73.80
C LEU A 174 -54.12 -17.18 -73.54
N GLY A 175 -54.63 -16.05 -74.02
CA GLY A 175 -54.11 -14.71 -73.74
C GLY A 175 -54.21 -14.38 -72.25
N ASN A 176 -55.37 -14.63 -71.65
CA ASN A 176 -55.60 -14.43 -70.21
C ASN A 176 -54.71 -15.37 -69.38
N GLN A 177 -54.67 -16.67 -69.70
CA GLN A 177 -53.77 -17.63 -69.02
C GLN A 177 -52.29 -17.22 -69.11
N ASN A 178 -51.84 -16.68 -70.25
CA ASN A 178 -50.48 -16.15 -70.40
C ASN A 178 -50.25 -14.87 -69.57
N SER A 179 -51.28 -14.04 -69.36
CA SER A 179 -51.23 -12.90 -68.45
C SER A 179 -51.10 -13.35 -66.98
N ASP A 180 -51.92 -14.32 -66.56
CA ASP A 180 -51.88 -14.89 -65.22
C ASP A 180 -50.52 -15.54 -64.93
N CYS A 181 -49.97 -16.31 -65.88
CA CYS A 181 -48.63 -16.89 -65.78
C CYS A 181 -47.53 -15.81 -65.66
N LYS A 182 -47.65 -14.66 -66.33
CA LYS A 182 -46.69 -13.55 -66.18
C LYS A 182 -46.76 -12.93 -64.78
N GLN A 183 -47.96 -12.65 -64.27
CA GLN A 183 -48.13 -12.11 -62.91
C GLN A 183 -47.61 -13.10 -61.86
N HIS A 184 -47.84 -14.40 -62.02
CA HIS A 184 -47.24 -15.42 -61.15
C HIS A 184 -45.69 -15.42 -61.21
N ILE A 185 -45.10 -15.23 -62.39
CA ILE A 185 -43.64 -15.11 -62.54
C ILE A 185 -43.11 -13.81 -61.89
N GLU A 186 -43.85 -12.71 -61.94
CA GLU A 186 -43.50 -11.44 -61.31
C GLU A 186 -43.53 -11.55 -59.78
N VAL A 187 -44.60 -12.09 -59.20
CA VAL A 187 -44.70 -12.37 -57.75
C VAL A 187 -43.60 -13.33 -57.28
N LEU A 188 -43.19 -14.32 -58.10
CA LEU A 188 -42.06 -15.20 -57.79
C LEU A 188 -40.71 -14.48 -57.83
N LYS A 189 -40.50 -13.51 -58.73
CA LYS A 189 -39.30 -12.66 -58.75
C LYS A 189 -39.24 -11.71 -57.55
N GLU A 190 -40.36 -11.10 -57.19
CA GLU A 190 -40.47 -10.28 -55.97
C GLU A 190 -40.16 -11.13 -54.72
N SER A 191 -40.74 -12.33 -54.62
CA SER A 191 -40.45 -13.27 -53.54
C SER A 191 -38.99 -13.73 -53.49
N LEU A 192 -38.32 -13.86 -54.65
CA LEU A 192 -36.89 -14.17 -54.73
C LEU A 192 -36.03 -13.01 -54.25
N THR A 193 -36.23 -11.80 -54.78
CA THR A 193 -35.46 -10.61 -54.40
C THR A 193 -35.63 -10.25 -52.92
N ALA A 194 -36.83 -10.43 -52.35
CA ALA A 194 -37.06 -10.26 -50.91
C ALA A 194 -36.29 -11.30 -50.06
N LYS A 195 -36.11 -12.54 -50.55
CA LYS A 195 -35.28 -13.56 -49.89
C LYS A 195 -33.79 -13.27 -50.03
N GLU A 196 -33.34 -12.77 -51.17
CA GLU A 196 -31.95 -12.35 -51.41
C GLU A 196 -31.57 -11.19 -50.48
N GLN A 197 -32.41 -10.15 -50.39
CA GLN A 197 -32.24 -9.05 -49.44
C GLN A 197 -32.20 -9.53 -47.99
N ARG A 198 -33.12 -10.42 -47.59
CA ARG A 198 -33.10 -11.02 -46.24
C ARG A 198 -31.83 -11.84 -45.99
N SER A 199 -31.34 -12.57 -47.00
CA SER A 199 -30.09 -13.32 -46.89
C SER A 199 -28.87 -12.40 -46.74
N ALA A 200 -28.86 -11.25 -47.42
CA ALA A 200 -27.81 -10.25 -47.28
C ALA A 200 -27.81 -9.62 -45.87
N ILE A 201 -28.98 -9.28 -45.31
CA ILE A 201 -29.12 -8.78 -43.94
C ILE A 201 -28.59 -9.82 -42.94
N LEU A 202 -29.06 -11.07 -43.03
CA LEU A 202 -28.60 -12.17 -42.16
C LEU A 202 -27.08 -12.42 -42.29
N GLN A 203 -26.50 -12.26 -43.48
CA GLN A 203 -25.05 -12.34 -43.68
C GLN A 203 -24.32 -11.23 -42.91
N THR A 204 -24.79 -9.98 -43.00
CA THR A 204 -24.20 -8.86 -42.24
C THR A 204 -24.36 -9.01 -40.72
N GLU A 205 -25.47 -9.59 -40.24
CA GLU A 205 -25.66 -9.92 -38.83
C GLU A 205 -24.66 -11.00 -38.37
N VAL A 206 -24.45 -12.06 -39.17
CA VAL A 206 -23.47 -13.11 -38.89
C VAL A 206 -22.04 -12.57 -38.85
N ASP A 207 -21.67 -11.67 -39.77
CA ASP A 207 -20.32 -11.10 -39.81
C ASP A 207 -20.08 -10.08 -38.68
N ALA A 208 -21.10 -9.34 -38.27
CA ALA A 208 -21.04 -8.51 -37.06
C ALA A 208 -20.90 -9.37 -35.78
N LEU A 209 -21.57 -10.52 -35.71
CA LEU A 209 -21.42 -11.47 -34.61
C LEU A 209 -20.04 -12.14 -34.58
N ARG A 210 -19.43 -12.42 -35.75
CA ARG A 210 -18.05 -12.93 -35.88
C ARG A 210 -17.03 -11.93 -35.32
N LEU A 211 -17.06 -10.68 -35.78
CA LEU A 211 -16.18 -9.61 -35.26
C LEU A 211 -16.32 -9.46 -33.74
N ARG A 212 -17.56 -9.49 -33.23
CA ARG A 212 -17.83 -9.40 -31.79
C ARG A 212 -17.34 -10.63 -31.00
N LEU A 213 -17.24 -11.79 -31.63
CA LEU A 213 -16.62 -12.99 -31.04
C LEU A 213 -15.10 -12.85 -30.99
N GLU A 214 -14.46 -12.42 -32.08
CA GLU A 214 -13.02 -12.16 -32.17
C GLU A 214 -12.56 -11.10 -31.14
N GLU A 215 -13.34 -10.04 -30.94
CA GLU A 215 -13.12 -9.07 -29.86
C GLU A 215 -13.14 -9.70 -28.46
N LYS A 216 -14.07 -10.64 -28.22
CA LYS A 216 -14.20 -11.34 -26.93
C LYS A 216 -13.08 -12.35 -26.73
N GLU A 217 -12.65 -13.06 -27.77
CA GLU A 217 -11.48 -13.94 -27.73
C GLU A 217 -10.19 -13.14 -27.49
N SER A 218 -10.02 -11.98 -28.15
CA SER A 218 -8.92 -11.04 -27.88
C SER A 218 -8.91 -10.54 -26.43
N PHE A 219 -10.08 -10.20 -25.88
CA PHE A 219 -10.22 -9.78 -24.49
C PHE A 219 -9.93 -10.92 -23.50
N LEU A 220 -10.43 -12.14 -23.78
CA LEU A 220 -10.16 -13.33 -22.99
C LEU A 220 -8.67 -13.68 -23.01
N SER A 221 -8.01 -13.65 -24.18
CA SER A 221 -6.56 -13.86 -24.31
C SER A 221 -5.76 -12.87 -23.45
N LYS A 222 -6.11 -11.57 -23.51
CA LYS A 222 -5.51 -10.53 -22.65
C LYS A 222 -5.75 -10.80 -21.15
N LYS A 223 -6.93 -11.30 -20.77
CA LYS A 223 -7.24 -11.66 -19.37
C LYS A 223 -6.51 -12.91 -18.89
N THR A 224 -6.39 -13.94 -19.73
CA THR A 224 -5.58 -15.14 -19.46
C THR A 224 -4.12 -14.76 -19.25
N LYS A 225 -3.56 -13.88 -20.10
CA LYS A 225 -2.20 -13.38 -19.89
C LYS A 225 -2.06 -12.60 -18.57
N GLN A 226 -2.97 -11.65 -18.28
CA GLN A 226 -2.95 -10.93 -16.99
C GLN A 226 -3.01 -11.87 -15.77
N LEU A 227 -3.75 -12.99 -15.87
CA LEU A 227 -3.78 -14.01 -14.81
C LEU A 227 -2.48 -14.82 -14.70
N GLN A 228 -1.81 -15.09 -15.82
CA GLN A 228 -0.46 -15.68 -15.81
C GLN A 228 0.55 -14.73 -15.18
N ASP A 229 0.63 -13.49 -15.66
CA ASP A 229 1.55 -12.45 -15.17
C ASP A 229 1.42 -12.29 -13.63
N LEU A 230 0.19 -12.21 -13.11
CA LEU A 230 -0.11 -12.16 -11.66
C LEU A 230 0.22 -13.46 -10.90
N THR A 231 0.17 -14.62 -11.56
CA THR A 231 0.54 -15.91 -10.95
C THR A 231 2.06 -16.02 -10.81
N GLU A 232 2.82 -15.52 -11.79
CA GLU A 232 4.28 -15.43 -11.74
C GLU A 232 4.75 -14.41 -10.70
N GLU A 233 4.13 -13.22 -10.64
CA GLU A 233 4.37 -12.22 -9.58
C GLU A 233 4.12 -12.81 -8.18
N LYS A 234 2.98 -13.48 -7.98
CA LYS A 234 2.65 -14.19 -6.72
C LYS A 234 3.68 -15.27 -6.37
N GLY A 235 4.19 -16.01 -7.35
CA GLY A 235 5.27 -16.98 -7.16
C GLY A 235 6.56 -16.34 -6.67
N THR A 236 6.92 -15.20 -7.27
CA THR A 236 8.10 -14.41 -6.91
C THR A 236 8.00 -13.87 -5.48
N LEU A 237 6.87 -13.25 -5.12
CA LEU A 237 6.59 -12.75 -3.77
C LEU A 237 6.58 -13.87 -2.71
N ALA A 238 6.09 -15.06 -3.07
CA ALA A 238 6.16 -16.24 -2.19
C ALA A 238 7.60 -16.76 -2.00
N GLY A 239 8.52 -16.43 -2.92
CA GLY A 239 9.97 -16.58 -2.75
C GLY A 239 10.52 -15.56 -1.75
N GLU A 240 10.32 -14.26 -2.01
CA GLU A 240 10.79 -13.18 -1.13
C GLU A 240 10.32 -13.36 0.33
N ILE A 241 9.08 -13.80 0.54
CA ILE A 241 8.51 -14.10 1.87
C ILE A 241 9.21 -15.29 2.56
N ARG A 242 9.71 -16.28 1.81
CA ARG A 242 10.50 -17.39 2.38
C ARG A 242 11.87 -16.89 2.81
N ASP A 243 12.57 -16.21 1.92
CA ASP A 243 13.94 -15.73 2.16
C ASP A 243 13.98 -14.73 3.33
N MET A 244 12.94 -13.89 3.49
CA MET A 244 12.78 -13.03 4.66
C MET A 244 12.50 -13.80 5.96
N LYS A 245 11.78 -14.93 5.92
CA LYS A 245 11.56 -15.79 7.10
C LYS A 245 12.84 -16.49 7.52
N ASP A 246 13.59 -17.04 6.58
CA ASP A 246 14.87 -17.70 6.85
C ASP A 246 15.89 -16.70 7.43
N MET A 247 15.91 -15.46 6.90
CA MET A 247 16.71 -14.37 7.46
C MET A 247 16.24 -13.96 8.87
N LEU A 248 14.94 -13.97 9.15
CA LEU A 248 14.38 -13.66 10.46
C LEU A 248 14.76 -14.75 11.48
N GLU A 249 14.66 -16.03 11.13
CA GLU A 249 15.07 -17.14 12.00
C GLU A 249 16.58 -17.08 12.32
N VAL A 250 17.42 -16.71 11.34
CA VAL A 250 18.85 -16.46 11.57
C VAL A 250 19.09 -15.29 12.54
N LYS A 251 18.28 -14.23 12.47
CA LYS A 251 18.34 -13.10 13.42
C LYS A 251 17.89 -13.52 14.82
N GLU A 252 16.81 -14.29 14.96
CA GLU A 252 16.34 -14.83 16.24
C GLU A 252 17.39 -15.74 16.89
N ARG A 253 17.95 -16.69 16.13
CA ARG A 253 19.07 -17.54 16.59
C ARG A 253 20.25 -16.71 17.08
N LYS A 254 20.58 -15.59 16.41
CA LYS A 254 21.65 -14.67 16.82
C LYS A 254 21.29 -13.85 18.08
N ILE A 255 20.04 -13.42 18.23
CA ILE A 255 19.52 -12.77 19.45
C ILE A 255 19.64 -13.74 20.64
N ASN A 256 19.22 -14.99 20.49
CA ASN A 256 19.30 -16.02 21.53
C ASN A 256 20.75 -16.29 21.99
N VAL A 257 21.73 -16.22 21.08
CA VAL A 257 23.16 -16.32 21.41
C VAL A 257 23.65 -15.08 22.18
N LEU A 258 23.20 -13.87 21.80
CA LEU A 258 23.56 -12.63 22.49
C LEU A 258 22.93 -12.55 23.88
N GLN A 259 21.68 -12.98 24.05
CA GLN A 259 21.01 -13.08 25.36
C GLN A 259 21.80 -13.98 26.31
N LYS A 260 22.15 -15.21 25.89
CA LYS A 260 23.00 -16.12 26.68
C LYS A 260 24.36 -15.53 27.02
N LYS A 261 24.92 -14.68 26.16
CA LYS A 261 26.18 -13.98 26.45
C LYS A 261 25.99 -12.85 27.48
N ILE A 262 24.86 -12.15 27.47
CA ILE A 262 24.48 -11.14 28.46
C ILE A 262 24.25 -11.81 29.83
N GLU A 263 23.47 -12.90 29.90
CA GLU A 263 23.21 -13.67 31.11
C GLU A 263 24.52 -14.10 31.80
N ASN A 264 25.46 -14.67 31.02
CA ASN A 264 26.77 -15.09 31.51
C ASN A 264 27.62 -13.91 32.01
N LEU A 265 27.56 -12.75 31.36
CA LEU A 265 28.25 -11.54 31.83
C LEU A 265 27.60 -10.95 33.10
N GLN A 266 26.27 -11.03 33.25
CA GLN A 266 25.55 -10.64 34.46
C GLN A 266 25.83 -11.58 35.64
N GLU A 267 26.05 -12.87 35.39
CA GLU A 267 26.53 -13.82 36.40
C GLU A 267 27.95 -13.48 36.85
N GLN A 268 28.88 -13.26 35.90
CA GLN A 268 30.24 -12.82 36.22
C GLN A 268 30.29 -11.50 37.00
N LEU A 269 29.38 -10.55 36.69
CA LEU A 269 29.26 -9.30 37.43
C LEU A 269 28.83 -9.54 38.88
N ARG A 270 27.78 -10.35 39.11
CA ARG A 270 27.29 -10.70 40.45
C ARG A 270 28.35 -11.42 41.30
N ASP A 271 29.15 -12.30 40.69
CA ASP A 271 30.30 -12.91 41.36
C ASP A 271 31.39 -11.89 41.73
N LYS A 272 31.62 -10.87 40.89
CA LYS A 272 32.56 -9.78 41.18
C LYS A 272 32.05 -8.85 42.28
N ASP A 273 30.77 -8.51 42.28
CA ASP A 273 30.14 -7.73 43.35
C ASP A 273 30.19 -8.49 44.69
N LYS A 274 29.98 -9.81 44.69
CA LYS A 274 30.13 -10.67 45.87
C LYS A 274 31.58 -10.72 46.38
N GLN A 275 32.56 -10.84 45.47
CA GLN A 275 33.98 -10.76 45.83
C GLN A 275 34.34 -9.39 46.42
N LEU A 276 33.80 -8.30 45.86
CA LEU A 276 34.01 -6.92 46.31
C LEU A 276 33.34 -6.66 47.66
N GLY A 277 32.15 -7.23 47.92
CA GLY A 277 31.49 -7.23 49.22
C GLY A 277 32.34 -7.90 50.30
N ASN A 278 32.78 -9.13 50.06
CA ASN A 278 33.67 -9.87 50.99
C ASN A 278 34.96 -9.10 51.28
N LEU A 279 35.53 -8.41 50.29
CA LEU A 279 36.72 -7.56 50.49
C LEU A 279 36.40 -6.30 51.32
N LYS A 280 35.25 -5.64 51.09
CA LYS A 280 34.80 -4.51 51.93
C LYS A 280 34.63 -4.93 53.39
N ASP A 281 34.03 -6.09 53.65
CA ASP A 281 33.81 -6.55 55.02
C ASP A 281 35.11 -6.98 55.71
N ARG A 282 36.07 -7.56 54.96
CA ARG A 282 37.44 -7.76 55.45
C ARG A 282 38.16 -6.44 55.75
N VAL A 283 37.98 -5.40 54.94
CA VAL A 283 38.52 -4.06 55.21
C VAL A 283 37.91 -3.46 56.48
N LYS A 284 36.59 -3.58 56.70
CA LYS A 284 35.94 -3.16 57.95
C LYS A 284 36.55 -3.86 59.17
N SER A 285 36.75 -5.18 59.10
CA SER A 285 37.40 -5.95 60.19
C SER A 285 38.79 -5.40 60.50
N LEU A 286 39.62 -5.20 59.47
CA LEU A 286 40.96 -4.64 59.65
C LEU A 286 40.95 -3.18 60.16
N GLN A 287 39.91 -2.39 59.85
CA GLN A 287 39.71 -1.05 60.42
C GLN A 287 39.32 -1.11 61.90
N THR A 288 38.48 -2.07 62.32
CA THR A 288 38.21 -2.29 63.75
C THR A 288 39.45 -2.81 64.48
N ASP A 289 40.23 -3.72 63.87
CA ASP A 289 41.47 -4.23 64.45
C ASP A 289 42.53 -3.11 64.60
N SER A 290 42.62 -2.21 63.61
CA SER A 290 43.43 -0.98 63.70
C SER A 290 42.96 -0.10 64.85
N SER A 291 41.67 0.28 64.89
CA SER A 291 41.14 1.15 65.95
C SER A 291 41.30 0.58 67.36
N ASN A 292 41.25 -0.75 67.51
CA ASN A 292 41.56 -1.43 68.77
C ASN A 292 43.06 -1.33 69.11
N THR A 293 43.93 -1.45 68.10
CA THR A 293 45.39 -1.29 68.25
C THR A 293 45.75 0.16 68.60
N ASP A 294 45.15 1.14 67.94
CA ASP A 294 45.33 2.57 68.19
C ASP A 294 44.90 2.93 69.64
N THR A 295 43.80 2.34 70.12
CA THR A 295 43.34 2.48 71.51
C THR A 295 44.34 1.85 72.51
N ALA A 296 44.89 0.67 72.18
CA ALA A 296 45.89 0.00 73.01
C ALA A 296 47.23 0.79 73.05
N LEU A 297 47.65 1.38 71.92
CA LEU A 297 48.81 2.26 71.84
C LEU A 297 48.59 3.52 72.69
N SER A 298 47.46 4.21 72.56
CA SER A 298 47.13 5.36 73.42
C SER A 298 47.16 5.00 74.91
N THR A 299 46.69 3.81 75.29
CA THR A 299 46.73 3.31 76.68
C THR A 299 48.17 3.07 77.15
N LEU A 300 49.04 2.57 76.28
CA LEU A 300 50.47 2.36 76.57
C LEU A 300 51.24 3.70 76.64
N GLU A 301 50.91 4.68 75.79
CA GLU A 301 51.47 6.03 75.82
C GLU A 301 51.08 6.77 77.10
N GLU A 302 49.82 6.69 77.53
CA GLU A 302 49.38 7.21 78.84
C GLU A 302 50.15 6.55 79.98
N ALA A 303 50.25 5.21 79.98
CA ALA A 303 50.97 4.47 81.00
C ALA A 303 52.48 4.80 81.03
N LEU A 304 53.11 5.01 79.88
CA LEU A 304 54.50 5.49 79.77
C LEU A 304 54.63 6.92 80.32
N SER A 305 53.73 7.84 79.97
CA SER A 305 53.77 9.22 80.47
C SER A 305 53.62 9.31 82.00
N GLU A 306 52.84 8.43 82.62
CA GLU A 306 52.74 8.35 84.08
C GLU A 306 53.99 7.70 84.70
N LYS A 307 54.63 6.72 84.03
CA LYS A 307 55.95 6.22 84.44
C LYS A 307 57.02 7.31 84.37
N GLU A 308 57.02 8.14 83.33
CA GLU A 308 57.92 9.30 83.23
C GLU A 308 57.67 10.31 84.35
N ARG A 309 56.41 10.66 84.66
CA ARG A 309 56.08 11.51 85.83
C ARG A 309 56.48 10.88 87.17
N ILE A 310 56.45 9.56 87.30
CA ILE A 310 56.94 8.87 88.51
C ILE A 310 58.47 8.95 88.58
N ILE A 311 59.16 8.72 87.46
CA ILE A 311 60.62 8.86 87.35
C ILE A 311 61.06 10.29 87.69
N GLU A 312 60.36 11.32 87.19
CA GLU A 312 60.71 12.71 87.49
C GLU A 312 60.49 13.06 88.97
N ARG A 313 59.38 12.64 89.58
CA ARG A 313 59.16 12.77 91.03
C ARG A 313 60.25 12.05 91.86
N LEU A 314 60.75 10.91 91.39
CA LEU A 314 61.84 10.18 92.04
C LEU A 314 63.21 10.86 91.85
N LYS A 315 63.48 11.46 90.68
CA LYS A 315 64.67 12.31 90.48
C LYS A 315 64.62 13.53 91.40
N GLU A 316 63.51 14.27 91.40
CA GLU A 316 63.33 15.44 92.27
C GLU A 316 63.52 15.07 93.74
N GLN A 317 62.97 13.92 94.18
CA GLN A 317 63.15 13.47 95.56
C GLN A 317 64.62 13.16 95.83
N ARG A 318 65.29 12.40 94.95
CA ARG A 318 66.73 12.15 95.10
C ARG A 318 67.54 13.46 95.12
N GLU A 319 67.17 14.46 94.33
CA GLU A 319 67.82 15.78 94.37
C GLU A 319 67.50 16.58 95.64
N ARG A 320 66.41 16.30 96.36
CA ARG A 320 66.18 16.81 97.72
C ARG A 320 67.07 16.07 98.71
N ASP A 321 67.01 14.74 98.72
CA ASP A 321 67.82 13.88 99.61
C ASP A 321 69.33 14.17 99.48
N ASP A 322 69.84 14.32 98.25
CA ASP A 322 71.25 14.63 97.98
C ASP A 322 71.60 16.10 98.29
N ARG A 323 70.63 17.03 98.31
CA ARG A 323 70.83 18.41 98.84
C ARG A 323 70.88 18.42 100.36
N GLU A 324 69.92 17.77 101.03
CA GLU A 324 69.84 17.65 102.48
C GLU A 324 71.13 17.02 103.04
N ARG A 325 71.65 15.96 102.40
CA ARG A 325 72.97 15.38 102.71
C ARG A 325 74.13 16.35 102.53
N VAL A 326 74.12 17.20 101.50
CA VAL A 326 75.17 18.21 101.29
C VAL A 326 75.10 19.27 102.39
N GLU A 327 73.90 19.73 102.76
CA GLU A 327 73.70 20.67 103.87
C GLU A 327 74.11 20.06 105.22
N GLU A 328 73.80 18.79 105.50
CA GLU A 328 74.33 18.06 106.65
C GLU A 328 75.87 18.02 106.65
N ILE A 329 76.48 17.67 105.51
CA ILE A 329 77.94 17.62 105.35
C ILE A 329 78.58 19.00 105.54
N GLU A 330 77.92 20.09 105.10
CA GLU A 330 78.42 21.46 105.35
C GLU A 330 78.26 21.88 106.81
N ASN A 331 77.16 21.49 107.48
CA ASN A 331 77.00 21.69 108.91
C ASN A 331 78.07 20.93 109.71
N TYR A 332 78.31 19.65 109.42
CA TYR A 332 79.37 18.87 110.07
C TYR A 332 80.78 19.41 109.76
N LYS A 333 81.04 19.92 108.54
CA LYS A 333 82.32 20.61 108.21
C LYS A 333 82.50 21.88 109.03
N LYS A 334 81.43 22.67 109.20
CA LYS A 334 81.44 23.89 110.01
C LYS A 334 81.68 23.57 111.48
N GLU A 335 80.96 22.61 112.05
CA GLU A 335 81.17 22.15 113.42
C GLU A 335 82.59 21.61 113.63
N ASN A 336 83.13 20.82 112.69
CA ASN A 336 84.52 20.38 112.74
C ASN A 336 85.52 21.54 112.68
N LYS A 337 85.23 22.62 111.93
CA LYS A 337 86.05 23.83 111.93
C LYS A 337 85.98 24.54 113.27
N ASP A 338 84.79 24.77 113.81
CA ASP A 338 84.57 25.48 115.07
C ASP A 338 85.19 24.70 116.26
N LEU A 339 85.11 23.36 116.25
CA LEU A 339 85.82 22.47 117.17
C LEU A 339 87.34 22.56 116.99
N LYS A 340 87.86 22.56 115.76
CA LYS A 340 89.30 22.67 115.48
C LYS A 340 89.86 24.03 115.89
N ASP A 341 89.14 25.12 115.64
CA ASP A 341 89.52 26.46 116.08
C ASP A 341 89.48 26.56 117.62
N LYS A 342 88.53 25.88 118.29
CA LYS A 342 88.52 25.75 119.76
C LYS A 342 89.68 24.91 120.31
N VAL A 343 90.09 23.85 119.61
CA VAL A 343 91.32 23.09 119.93
C VAL A 343 92.56 23.97 119.74
N ASN A 344 92.62 24.79 118.68
CA ASN A 344 93.73 25.73 118.47
C ASN A 344 93.82 26.77 119.62
N VAL A 345 92.68 27.28 120.10
CA VAL A 345 92.64 28.19 121.28
C VAL A 345 93.12 27.48 122.55
N LEU A 346 92.61 26.28 122.85
CA LEU A 346 93.05 25.49 124.00
C LEU A 346 94.54 25.11 123.92
N GLN A 347 95.07 24.88 122.73
CA GLN A 347 96.49 24.62 122.51
C GLN A 347 97.34 25.89 122.75
N ALA A 348 96.84 27.06 122.35
CA ALA A 348 97.51 28.34 122.64
C ALA A 348 97.50 28.64 124.15
N GLU A 349 96.35 28.50 124.83
CA GLU A 349 96.24 28.60 126.29
C GLU A 349 97.18 27.62 127.00
N LEU A 350 97.27 26.37 126.52
CA LEU A 350 98.20 25.38 127.06
C LEU A 350 99.66 25.86 126.93
N THR A 351 100.09 26.34 125.75
CA THR A 351 101.46 26.87 125.57
C THR A 351 101.74 28.12 126.41
N GLU A 352 100.73 28.96 126.68
CA GLU A 352 100.85 30.09 127.61
C GLU A 352 101.08 29.60 129.05
N LYS A 353 100.39 28.52 129.47
CA LYS A 353 100.63 27.88 130.78
C LYS A 353 101.95 27.14 130.85
N GLU A 354 102.43 26.54 129.76
CA GLU A 354 103.77 25.95 129.68
C GLU A 354 104.86 27.04 129.80
N SER A 355 104.71 28.19 129.13
CA SER A 355 105.59 29.34 129.31
C SER A 355 105.57 29.83 130.76
N SER A 356 104.37 30.04 131.33
CA SER A 356 104.19 30.44 132.74
C SER A 356 104.85 29.45 133.72
N LEU A 357 104.83 28.15 133.40
CA LEU A 357 105.48 27.10 134.18
C LEU A 357 107.01 27.16 134.06
N ILE A 358 107.54 27.53 132.90
CA ILE A 358 108.98 27.77 132.69
C ILE A 358 109.42 29.00 133.48
N ASP A 359 108.68 30.11 133.40
CA ASP A 359 108.95 31.33 134.17
C ASP A 359 108.95 31.04 135.69
N LEU A 360 107.99 30.24 136.17
CA LEU A 360 107.94 29.76 137.56
C LEU A 360 109.15 28.88 137.93
N LYS A 361 109.63 28.02 137.02
CA LYS A 361 110.84 27.20 137.23
C LYS A 361 112.11 28.05 137.26
N GLU A 362 112.23 29.06 136.42
CA GLU A 362 113.34 30.01 136.48
C GLU A 362 113.30 30.83 137.77
N HIS A 363 112.12 31.30 138.17
CA HIS A 363 111.94 32.06 139.42
C HIS A 363 112.24 31.20 140.66
N ALA A 364 111.90 29.91 140.65
CA ALA A 364 112.29 28.95 141.68
C ALA A 364 113.80 28.67 141.68
N SER A 365 114.43 28.57 140.50
CA SER A 365 115.88 28.37 140.35
C SER A 365 116.67 29.60 140.83
N SER A 366 116.16 30.81 140.56
CA SER A 366 116.68 32.07 141.08
C SER A 366 116.56 32.16 142.61
N LEU A 367 115.42 31.73 143.17
CA LEU A 367 115.25 31.58 144.63
C LEU A 367 116.26 30.59 145.23
N ALA A 368 116.47 29.43 144.62
CA ALA A 368 117.50 28.46 145.06
C ALA A 368 118.92 29.05 144.99
N SER A 369 119.26 29.77 143.92
CA SER A 369 120.52 30.51 143.80
C SER A 369 120.68 31.57 144.91
N SER A 370 119.59 32.27 145.27
CA SER A 370 119.59 33.21 146.40
C SER A 370 119.79 32.52 147.75
N GLY A 371 119.27 31.30 147.92
CA GLY A 371 119.50 30.44 149.08
C GLY A 371 120.97 30.07 149.21
N MET A 372 121.59 29.53 148.14
CA MET A 372 123.03 29.22 148.12
C MET A 372 123.92 30.45 148.40
N LYS A 373 123.51 31.64 147.94
CA LYS A 373 124.19 32.92 148.25
C LYS A 373 123.97 33.40 149.69
N ARG A 374 122.97 32.89 150.42
CA ARG A 374 122.82 33.10 151.86
C ARG A 374 123.65 32.07 152.64
N ASP A 375 123.57 30.78 152.31
CA ASP A 375 124.31 29.71 152.99
C ASP A 375 125.84 29.89 152.92
N SER A 376 126.36 30.27 151.75
CA SER A 376 127.80 30.59 151.60
C SER A 376 128.22 31.79 152.44
N LYS A 377 127.33 32.78 152.63
CA LYS A 377 127.56 33.93 153.49
C LYS A 377 127.44 33.57 154.98
N LEU A 378 126.53 32.67 155.33
CA LEU A 378 126.37 32.09 156.66
C LEU A 378 127.66 31.34 157.05
N LYS A 379 128.17 30.45 156.19
CA LYS A 379 129.47 29.77 156.37
C LYS A 379 130.65 30.73 156.51
N SER A 380 130.66 31.85 155.77
CA SER A 380 131.72 32.87 155.94
C SER A 380 131.68 33.56 157.32
N LEU A 381 130.49 33.69 157.92
CA LEU A 381 130.31 34.23 159.27
C LEU A 381 130.60 33.18 160.35
N GLU A 382 130.26 31.90 160.12
CA GLU A 382 130.66 30.79 160.99
C GLU A 382 132.19 30.70 161.12
N ILE A 383 132.93 30.79 159.99
CA ILE A 383 134.39 30.79 159.99
C ILE A 383 134.96 32.02 160.76
N ALA A 384 134.34 33.20 160.61
CA ALA A 384 134.76 34.39 161.34
C ALA A 384 134.48 34.30 162.85
N ILE A 385 133.42 33.58 163.26
CA ILE A 385 133.10 33.28 164.66
C ILE A 385 134.08 32.25 165.22
N GLU A 386 134.45 31.22 164.46
CA GLU A 386 135.42 30.20 164.91
C GLU A 386 136.82 30.80 165.09
N GLN A 387 137.25 31.69 164.19
CA GLN A 387 138.50 32.47 164.36
C GLN A 387 138.47 33.37 165.61
N LYS A 388 137.30 33.84 166.06
CA LYS A 388 137.16 34.59 167.32
C LYS A 388 137.10 33.70 168.57
N LYS A 389 136.65 32.45 168.47
CA LYS A 389 136.82 31.46 169.55
C LYS A 389 138.31 31.17 169.80
N GLU A 390 139.13 31.03 168.76
CA GLU A 390 140.56 30.72 168.93
C GLU A 390 141.39 31.82 169.61
N GLU A 391 140.94 33.09 169.53
CA GLU A 391 141.53 34.17 170.34
C GLU A 391 141.09 34.13 171.81
N CYS A 392 139.82 33.81 172.10
CA CYS A 392 139.33 33.63 173.48
C CYS A 392 139.99 32.43 174.17
N ASN A 393 140.16 31.30 173.47
CA ASN A 393 140.75 30.06 174.01
C ASN A 393 142.19 30.24 174.55
N LYS A 394 142.89 31.33 174.22
CA LYS A 394 144.24 31.63 174.75
C LYS A 394 144.24 32.38 176.08
N LEU A 395 143.13 33.00 176.49
CA LEU A 395 143.00 33.69 177.77
C LEU A 395 142.41 32.80 178.88
N GLU A 396 141.67 31.76 178.53
CA GLU A 396 141.06 30.82 179.49
C GLU A 396 142.08 29.84 180.12
N ALA A 397 143.31 29.77 179.59
CA ALA A 397 144.40 28.95 180.11
C ALA A 397 145.05 29.47 181.42
N GLN A 398 144.72 30.68 181.90
CA GLN A 398 145.37 31.29 183.07
C GLN A 398 144.56 31.29 184.39
N LEU A 399 143.27 30.92 184.39
CA LEU A 399 142.44 30.99 185.62
C LEU A 399 141.55 29.77 185.90
N LYS A 400 142.21 28.60 185.91
CA LYS A 400 142.13 27.56 186.96
C LYS A 400 140.88 27.56 187.90
N LYS A 401 140.28 26.36 188.03
CA LYS A 401 139.67 25.79 189.27
C LYS A 401 138.14 25.96 189.53
N GLN A 402 137.32 25.22 188.76
CA GLN A 402 136.22 24.34 189.22
C GLN A 402 135.63 23.66 187.96
N ALA A 403 135.53 22.34 187.86
CA ALA A 403 134.50 21.45 188.45
C ALA A 403 133.10 21.70 187.83
N GLU A 404 132.35 20.71 187.33
CA GLU A 404 132.58 19.24 187.24
C GLU A 404 131.56 18.58 186.27
N GLN A 405 131.62 17.25 186.09
CA GLN A 405 130.51 16.31 185.75
C GLN A 405 129.51 16.73 184.61
N LEU A 406 129.55 16.16 183.39
CA LEU A 406 129.18 14.78 182.97
C LEU A 406 127.83 14.22 183.50
N PHE A 407 126.79 14.16 182.65
CA PHE A 407 125.93 12.99 182.29
C PHE A 407 124.81 13.49 181.33
N ASN A 408 124.45 12.98 180.15
CA ASN A 408 124.42 11.67 179.49
C ASN A 408 123.08 10.88 179.64
N GLN A 409 122.61 10.34 178.50
CA GLN A 409 121.64 9.22 178.31
C GLN A 409 120.09 9.34 178.52
N MET A 410 119.40 8.89 177.45
CA MET A 410 118.24 7.96 177.43
C MET A 410 116.79 8.48 177.62
N TYR A 411 115.89 8.16 176.67
CA TYR A 411 114.71 7.28 176.89
C TYR A 411 114.00 6.82 175.58
N ASN A 412 113.30 5.69 175.66
CA ASN A 412 112.35 5.11 174.67
C ASN A 412 110.93 5.76 174.86
N PRO A 413 109.87 5.62 174.00
CA PRO A 413 109.36 4.34 173.44
C PRO A 413 108.56 4.39 172.09
N THR A 414 107.88 3.27 171.78
CA THR A 414 106.83 2.98 170.75
C THR A 414 105.38 3.34 171.26
N PRO A 415 104.20 2.90 170.69
CA PRO A 415 103.84 2.08 169.48
C PRO A 415 102.54 2.50 168.67
N VAL A 416 102.11 1.63 167.71
CA VAL A 416 100.69 1.27 167.28
C VAL A 416 100.08 1.74 165.91
N ARG A 417 99.92 0.76 164.98
CA ARG A 417 98.85 0.51 163.94
C ARG A 417 98.53 1.54 162.81
N SER A 418 98.02 1.15 161.62
CA SER A 418 97.71 -0.19 161.01
C SER A 418 97.41 -0.15 159.49
N ASN A 419 97.76 -1.24 158.77
CA ASN A 419 97.05 -1.89 157.62
C ASN A 419 96.89 -1.12 156.27
N GLU A 420 96.80 -1.73 155.06
CA GLU A 420 96.95 -3.13 154.59
C GLU A 420 97.24 -3.24 153.04
N THR A 421 97.69 -4.44 152.59
CA THR A 421 97.66 -5.18 151.27
C THR A 421 97.17 -4.53 149.94
N GLN A 422 97.40 -5.02 148.68
CA GLN A 422 98.19 -6.06 147.93
C GLN A 422 98.18 -5.64 146.41
N GLY A 423 98.70 -6.29 145.34
CA GLY A 423 99.39 -7.55 144.97
C GLY A 423 99.97 -7.38 143.51
N ALA A 424 100.70 -8.26 142.80
CA ALA A 424 100.91 -9.73 142.72
C ALA A 424 99.92 -10.53 141.83
N ASN A 425 100.28 -11.60 141.08
CA ASN A 425 101.40 -11.89 140.13
C ASN A 425 101.14 -13.28 139.45
N GLU A 426 101.51 -13.42 138.16
CA GLU A 426 102.15 -14.55 137.42
C GLU A 426 101.87 -16.09 137.64
N ALA A 427 102.25 -16.87 136.59
CA ALA A 427 102.67 -18.31 136.56
C ALA A 427 101.58 -19.43 136.53
N GLU A 428 101.55 -20.36 135.55
CA GLU A 428 102.23 -21.70 135.41
C GLU A 428 101.57 -22.84 136.24
N GLU A 429 101.61 -24.16 135.91
CA GLU A 429 102.19 -24.94 134.80
C GLU A 429 101.39 -26.24 134.51
N ASN A 430 101.63 -26.87 133.34
CA ASN A 430 101.55 -28.30 132.96
C ASN A 430 100.63 -29.34 133.67
N ALA A 431 99.79 -30.05 132.87
CA ALA A 431 99.62 -31.52 132.96
C ALA A 431 98.89 -32.17 131.74
N ARG A 432 99.66 -32.79 130.83
CA ARG A 432 99.34 -33.97 129.98
C ARG A 432 97.85 -34.32 129.67
N LEU A 433 97.41 -34.11 128.42
CA LEU A 433 97.00 -35.19 127.46
C LEU A 433 96.45 -34.65 126.11
N ASN A 434 97.31 -34.66 125.09
CA ASN A 434 97.01 -34.70 123.64
C ASN A 434 95.64 -34.20 123.12
N PRO A 435 95.45 -32.86 122.95
CA PRO A 435 94.37 -32.30 122.13
C PRO A 435 94.78 -32.03 120.68
N GLU A 436 96.07 -31.82 120.38
CA GLU A 436 96.55 -31.30 119.09
C GLU A 436 96.17 -32.20 117.91
N LEU A 437 96.20 -33.52 118.05
CA LEU A 437 95.72 -34.43 117.01
C LEU A 437 94.20 -34.32 116.78
N THR A 438 93.43 -33.97 117.81
CA THR A 438 91.96 -33.79 117.69
C THR A 438 91.61 -32.45 117.07
N ASP A 439 92.32 -31.37 117.40
CA ASP A 439 92.05 -30.06 116.83
C ASP A 439 92.69 -29.87 115.44
N GLN A 440 93.81 -30.54 115.14
CA GLN A 440 94.27 -30.71 113.74
C GLN A 440 93.30 -31.59 112.94
N LEU A 441 92.69 -32.62 113.53
CA LEU A 441 91.60 -33.37 112.88
C LEU A 441 90.38 -32.49 112.63
N LYS A 442 89.93 -31.67 113.59
CA LYS A 442 88.82 -30.72 113.36
C LYS A 442 89.18 -29.67 112.32
N GLN A 443 90.41 -29.16 112.28
CA GLN A 443 90.83 -28.23 111.25
C GLN A 443 90.82 -28.90 109.88
N LEU A 444 91.36 -30.11 109.75
CA LEU A 444 91.29 -30.90 108.52
C LEU A 444 89.87 -31.30 108.13
N ASP A 445 88.96 -31.59 109.08
CA ASP A 445 87.57 -31.96 108.79
C ASP A 445 86.71 -30.72 108.46
N ASN A 446 87.00 -29.57 109.06
CA ASN A 446 86.48 -28.26 108.64
C ASN A 446 86.97 -27.89 107.23
N ASP A 447 88.26 -28.03 106.96
CA ASP A 447 88.85 -27.77 105.64
C ASP A 447 88.31 -28.76 104.60
N VAL A 448 88.13 -30.04 104.95
CA VAL A 448 87.48 -31.05 104.09
C VAL A 448 85.99 -30.75 103.89
N CYS A 449 85.27 -30.23 104.88
CA CYS A 449 83.90 -29.77 104.70
C CYS A 449 83.83 -28.52 103.82
N TYR A 450 84.75 -27.57 103.98
CA TYR A 450 84.89 -26.39 103.13
C TYR A 450 85.18 -26.79 101.68
N TYR A 451 86.20 -27.62 101.43
CA TYR A 451 86.50 -28.12 100.08
C TYR A 451 85.40 -29.04 99.53
N ARG A 452 84.62 -29.74 100.37
CA ARG A 452 83.42 -30.50 99.93
C ARG A 452 82.29 -29.57 99.52
N GLU A 453 82.06 -28.47 100.25
CA GLU A 453 81.10 -27.44 99.87
C GLU A 453 81.53 -26.68 98.62
N GLU A 454 82.79 -26.25 98.51
CA GLU A 454 83.31 -25.57 97.32
C GLU A 454 83.30 -26.49 96.09
N CYS A 455 83.65 -27.78 96.24
CA CYS A 455 83.43 -28.77 95.18
C CYS A 455 81.93 -28.95 94.86
N SER A 456 81.03 -28.88 95.84
CA SER A 456 79.58 -28.98 95.59
C SER A 456 79.03 -27.73 94.87
N LYS A 457 79.52 -26.54 95.20
CA LYS A 457 79.19 -25.26 94.52
C LYS A 457 79.76 -25.26 93.10
N ALA A 458 81.00 -25.71 92.92
CA ALA A 458 81.64 -25.87 91.61
C ALA A 458 80.92 -26.93 90.75
N GLN A 459 80.49 -28.05 91.33
CA GLN A 459 79.69 -29.05 90.62
C GLN A 459 78.33 -28.49 90.22
N ALA A 460 77.64 -27.76 91.11
CA ALA A 460 76.36 -27.13 90.78
C ALA A 460 76.49 -26.07 89.67
N GLU A 461 77.58 -25.31 89.63
CA GLU A 461 77.84 -24.36 88.55
C GLU A 461 78.28 -25.07 87.25
N VAL A 462 79.00 -26.20 87.33
CA VAL A 462 79.26 -27.07 86.16
C VAL A 462 77.95 -27.64 85.61
N ASP A 463 77.06 -28.14 86.46
CA ASP A 463 75.75 -28.68 86.05
C ASP A 463 74.87 -27.58 85.44
N ARG A 464 74.92 -26.36 86.00
CA ARG A 464 74.28 -25.17 85.43
C ARG A 464 74.85 -24.80 84.06
N LEU A 465 76.17 -24.77 83.91
CA LEU A 465 76.83 -24.46 82.65
C LEU A 465 76.54 -25.53 81.59
N LEU A 466 76.47 -26.81 81.98
CA LEU A 466 76.05 -27.91 81.10
C LEU A 466 74.59 -27.76 80.66
N GLN A 467 73.69 -27.35 81.56
CA GLN A 467 72.29 -27.07 81.21
C GLN A 467 72.18 -25.88 80.23
N ILE A 468 72.90 -24.78 80.46
CA ILE A 468 72.97 -23.63 79.54
C ILE A 468 73.55 -24.06 78.18
N LEU A 469 74.61 -24.87 78.16
CA LEU A 469 75.24 -25.35 76.93
C LEU A 469 74.28 -26.24 76.12
N LYS A 470 73.49 -27.07 76.80
CA LYS A 470 72.42 -27.89 76.20
C LYS A 470 71.24 -27.06 75.70
N GLU A 471 70.87 -25.98 76.39
CA GLU A 471 69.86 -25.01 75.93
C GLU A 471 70.34 -24.26 74.69
N VAL A 472 71.59 -23.79 74.67
CA VAL A 472 72.23 -23.16 73.51
C VAL A 472 72.36 -24.14 72.34
N GLU A 473 72.67 -25.41 72.58
CA GLU A 473 72.72 -26.44 71.54
C GLU A 473 71.32 -26.75 70.98
N ASN A 474 70.27 -26.77 71.81
CA ASN A 474 68.89 -26.88 71.36
C ASN A 474 68.45 -25.65 70.54
N GLU A 475 68.70 -24.43 71.03
CA GLU A 475 68.43 -23.20 70.28
C GLU A 475 69.17 -23.18 68.94
N LYS A 476 70.42 -23.62 68.90
CA LYS A 476 71.19 -23.75 67.66
C LYS A 476 70.52 -24.76 66.73
N ASN A 477 70.16 -25.95 67.21
CA ASN A 477 69.48 -26.97 66.42
C ASN A 477 68.13 -26.48 65.86
N ASP A 478 67.38 -25.63 66.58
CA ASP A 478 66.13 -25.04 66.10
C ASP A 478 66.35 -23.87 65.13
N LYS A 479 67.40 -23.06 65.32
CA LYS A 479 67.84 -22.05 64.35
C LYS A 479 68.34 -22.69 63.05
N ASP A 480 69.10 -23.78 63.13
CA ASP A 480 69.55 -24.56 61.97
C ASP A 480 68.37 -25.17 61.20
N LYS A 481 67.30 -25.63 61.89
CA LYS A 481 66.03 -26.04 61.24
C LYS A 481 65.34 -24.88 60.52
N GLN A 482 65.21 -23.71 61.18
CA GLN A 482 64.62 -22.52 60.57
C GLN A 482 65.42 -22.05 59.35
N ILE A 483 66.75 -22.08 59.41
CA ILE A 483 67.63 -21.78 58.26
C ILE A 483 67.35 -22.76 57.12
N ALA A 484 67.33 -24.08 57.38
CA ALA A 484 67.03 -25.07 56.34
C ALA A 484 65.63 -24.93 55.72
N GLU A 485 64.62 -24.51 56.50
CA GLU A 485 63.28 -24.22 55.99
C GLU A 485 63.22 -22.92 55.18
N LEU A 486 63.91 -21.86 55.61
CA LEU A 486 64.06 -20.61 54.86
C LEU A 486 64.84 -20.82 53.55
N GLU A 487 65.92 -21.60 53.56
CA GLU A 487 66.65 -22.00 52.36
C GLU A 487 65.75 -22.79 51.40
N ARG A 488 64.92 -23.71 51.91
CA ARG A 488 63.94 -24.44 51.10
C ARG A 488 62.91 -23.49 50.48
N LEU A 489 62.35 -22.56 51.27
CA LEU A 489 61.41 -21.53 50.80
C LEU A 489 62.06 -20.63 49.74
N MET A 490 63.30 -20.19 49.93
CA MET A 490 64.06 -19.42 48.93
C MET A 490 64.35 -20.25 47.67
N LYS A 491 64.64 -21.54 47.80
CA LYS A 491 64.89 -22.46 46.68
C LYS A 491 63.62 -22.71 45.87
N ASP A 492 62.47 -22.86 46.53
CA ASP A 492 61.18 -23.04 45.86
C ASP A 492 60.61 -21.72 45.31
N GLN A 493 60.84 -20.56 45.96
CA GLN A 493 60.64 -19.25 45.32
C GLN A 493 61.54 -19.08 44.10
N SER A 494 62.83 -19.45 44.18
CA SER A 494 63.77 -19.35 43.06
C SER A 494 63.36 -20.23 41.88
N LYS A 495 62.89 -21.46 42.13
CA LYS A 495 62.25 -22.30 41.09
C LYS A 495 61.00 -21.62 40.51
N LYS A 496 60.16 -20.99 41.33
CA LYS A 496 58.94 -20.30 40.89
C LYS A 496 59.26 -19.05 40.06
N VAL A 497 60.29 -18.29 40.42
CA VAL A 497 60.83 -17.16 39.64
C VAL A 497 61.50 -17.63 38.34
N ALA A 498 62.24 -18.74 38.36
CA ALA A 498 62.80 -19.35 37.16
C ALA A 498 61.70 -19.86 36.21
N SER A 499 60.65 -20.49 36.75
CA SER A 499 59.47 -20.93 35.99
C SER A 499 58.69 -19.73 35.43
N LEU A 500 58.51 -18.64 36.19
CA LEU A 500 57.92 -17.40 35.70
C LEU A 500 58.79 -16.73 34.63
N LYS A 501 60.13 -16.73 34.76
CA LYS A 501 61.04 -16.28 33.70
C LYS A 501 60.95 -17.16 32.46
N HIS A 502 60.82 -18.48 32.61
CA HIS A 502 60.67 -19.41 31.49
C HIS A 502 59.33 -19.23 30.77
N ASN A 503 58.21 -19.15 31.50
CA ASN A 503 56.90 -18.80 30.92
C ASN A 503 56.91 -17.41 30.29
N GLN A 504 57.55 -16.41 30.91
CA GLN A 504 57.69 -15.09 30.29
C GLN A 504 58.61 -15.11 29.06
N GLN A 505 59.61 -16.01 28.99
CA GLN A 505 60.38 -16.26 27.76
C GLN A 505 59.56 -16.99 26.70
N LEU A 506 58.73 -17.96 27.06
CA LEU A 506 57.83 -18.66 26.14
C LEU A 506 56.75 -17.71 25.59
N GLU A 507 56.15 -16.86 26.44
CA GLU A 507 55.20 -15.85 26.01
C GLU A 507 55.89 -14.69 25.26
N LYS A 508 57.13 -14.31 25.60
CA LYS A 508 57.92 -13.41 24.74
C LYS A 508 58.28 -14.06 23.42
N LYS A 509 58.52 -15.37 23.36
CA LYS A 509 58.82 -16.09 22.11
C LYS A 509 57.56 -16.28 21.26
N LYS A 510 56.40 -16.60 21.84
CA LYS A 510 55.10 -16.55 21.16
C LYS A 510 54.78 -15.15 20.65
N ASN A 511 54.90 -14.12 21.48
CA ASN A 511 54.61 -12.75 21.05
C ASN A 511 55.63 -12.26 20.01
N ALA A 512 56.91 -12.61 20.10
CA ALA A 512 57.89 -12.33 19.05
C ALA A 512 57.57 -13.09 17.75
N GLN A 513 57.14 -14.35 17.84
CA GLN A 513 56.74 -15.16 16.69
C GLN A 513 55.42 -14.68 16.07
N LEU A 514 54.47 -14.19 16.87
CA LEU A 514 53.28 -13.47 16.40
C LEU A 514 53.63 -12.10 15.80
N LEU A 515 54.65 -11.41 16.33
CA LEU A 515 55.15 -10.15 15.77
C LEU A 515 55.97 -10.37 14.49
N GLU A 516 56.62 -11.52 14.33
CA GLU A 516 57.32 -11.92 13.11
C GLU A 516 56.35 -12.46 12.06
N ASP A 517 55.31 -13.21 12.46
CA ASP A 517 54.17 -13.57 11.61
C ASP A 517 53.31 -12.35 11.23
N ALA A 518 53.27 -11.30 12.06
CA ALA A 518 52.69 -10.01 11.72
C ALA A 518 53.59 -9.25 10.75
N ARG A 519 54.89 -9.12 11.01
CA ARG A 519 55.84 -8.47 10.09
C ARG A 519 55.93 -9.17 8.73
N ARG A 520 55.87 -10.51 8.68
CA ARG A 520 55.79 -11.28 7.43
C ARG A 520 54.42 -11.14 6.71
N ARG A 521 53.45 -10.47 7.32
CA ARG A 521 52.23 -9.98 6.64
C ARG A 521 52.38 -8.51 6.27
N ASP A 522 52.85 -7.66 7.19
CA ASP A 522 53.02 -6.21 6.97
C ASP A 522 54.03 -5.89 5.85
N ASP A 523 55.16 -6.62 5.79
CA ASP A 523 56.16 -6.54 4.71
C ASP A 523 55.61 -7.04 3.34
N ASN A 524 54.32 -7.41 3.27
CA ASN A 524 53.60 -7.76 2.04
C ASN A 524 52.14 -7.23 2.02
N ILE A 525 51.78 -6.25 2.86
CA ILE A 525 50.45 -5.60 2.89
C ILE A 525 50.62 -4.07 2.87
N PRO A 526 50.54 -3.42 1.69
CA PRO A 526 50.43 -1.98 1.58
C PRO A 526 48.96 -1.54 1.78
N ASP A 527 48.65 -0.91 2.92
CA ASP A 527 47.43 -0.10 3.22
C ASP A 527 46.05 -0.78 3.09
N ASN A 528 46.00 -2.01 2.57
CA ASN A 528 44.80 -2.57 1.95
C ASN A 528 43.66 -2.91 2.92
N SER A 529 43.92 -3.01 4.23
CA SER A 529 42.92 -3.48 5.22
C SER A 529 41.89 -2.41 5.59
N GLN A 530 42.29 -1.13 5.67
CA GLN A 530 41.32 -0.04 5.86
C GLN A 530 40.61 0.31 4.56
N TYR A 531 41.33 0.31 3.43
CA TYR A 531 40.72 0.47 2.11
C TYR A 531 39.66 -0.61 1.84
N MET A 532 39.98 -1.90 2.00
CA MET A 532 38.99 -2.98 1.82
C MET A 532 37.76 -2.84 2.72
N GLN A 533 37.93 -2.45 3.99
CA GLN A 533 36.80 -2.31 4.90
C GLN A 533 35.95 -1.05 4.62
N ILE A 534 36.54 -0.01 4.04
CA ILE A 534 35.82 1.16 3.52
C ILE A 534 35.15 0.82 2.19
N ASP A 535 35.81 0.11 1.28
CA ASP A 535 35.27 -0.32 -0.01
C ASP A 535 34.11 -1.31 0.14
N ASP A 536 34.17 -2.25 1.11
CA ASP A 536 33.04 -3.11 1.48
C ASP A 536 31.84 -2.30 1.97
N LEU A 537 32.06 -1.25 2.78
CA LEU A 537 31.01 -0.35 3.26
C LEU A 537 30.48 0.56 2.16
N VAL A 538 31.33 1.04 1.24
CA VAL A 538 30.94 1.81 0.06
C VAL A 538 30.16 0.93 -0.91
N ALA A 539 30.58 -0.30 -1.17
CA ALA A 539 29.84 -1.25 -2.01
C ALA A 539 28.49 -1.63 -1.39
N ALA A 540 28.40 -1.79 -0.06
CA ALA A 540 27.13 -1.96 0.64
C ALA A 540 26.23 -0.72 0.56
N LEU A 541 26.82 0.49 0.61
CA LEU A 541 26.10 1.75 0.41
C LEU A 541 25.61 1.91 -1.04
N GLU A 542 26.44 1.56 -2.03
CA GLU A 542 26.10 1.61 -3.46
C GLU A 542 24.98 0.60 -3.78
N LYS A 543 25.07 -0.61 -3.23
CA LYS A 543 24.04 -1.64 -3.36
C LYS A 543 22.73 -1.21 -2.71
N THR A 544 22.77 -0.65 -1.49
CA THR A 544 21.53 -0.17 -0.83
C THR A 544 20.94 1.07 -1.50
N LYS A 545 21.75 1.95 -2.14
CA LYS A 545 21.23 2.96 -3.07
C LYS A 545 20.55 2.33 -4.29
N GLN A 546 21.14 1.32 -4.90
CA GLN A 546 20.57 0.64 -6.07
C GLN A 546 19.27 -0.12 -5.73
N GLU A 547 19.20 -0.72 -4.55
CA GLU A 547 17.97 -1.30 -3.98
C GLU A 547 16.93 -0.21 -3.69
N LEU A 548 17.34 0.96 -3.18
CA LEU A 548 16.46 2.12 -2.96
C LEU A 548 15.93 2.73 -4.27
N ASP A 549 16.76 2.81 -5.32
CA ASP A 549 16.34 3.38 -6.61
C ASP A 549 15.52 2.38 -7.44
N SER A 550 15.78 1.07 -7.33
CA SER A 550 14.89 0.04 -7.90
C SER A 550 13.55 -0.06 -7.15
N THR A 551 13.49 0.19 -5.84
CA THR A 551 12.22 0.28 -5.10
C THR A 551 11.45 1.56 -5.43
N LYS A 552 12.11 2.72 -5.63
CA LYS A 552 11.48 3.92 -6.23
C LYS A 552 10.94 3.64 -7.63
N GLY A 553 11.71 2.93 -8.47
CA GLY A 553 11.26 2.53 -9.81
C GLY A 553 10.02 1.65 -9.78
N ARG A 554 10.01 0.61 -8.93
CA ARG A 554 8.83 -0.24 -8.69
C ARG A 554 7.63 0.58 -8.18
N LEU A 555 7.83 1.49 -7.22
CA LEU A 555 6.78 2.35 -6.67
C LEU A 555 6.19 3.29 -7.72
N SER A 556 7.02 3.92 -8.54
CA SER A 556 6.56 4.78 -9.64
C SER A 556 5.78 3.98 -10.69
N SER A 557 6.20 2.74 -10.97
CA SER A 557 5.49 1.84 -11.88
C SER A 557 4.13 1.39 -11.32
N THR A 558 4.01 1.09 -10.03
CA THR A 558 2.72 0.77 -9.41
C THR A 558 1.82 1.98 -9.25
N GLN A 559 2.36 3.17 -8.99
CA GLN A 559 1.61 4.43 -9.02
C GLN A 559 1.05 4.75 -10.41
N GLN A 560 1.84 4.60 -11.48
CA GLN A 560 1.33 4.75 -12.85
C GLN A 560 0.25 3.71 -13.15
N THR A 561 0.50 2.44 -12.81
CA THR A 561 -0.48 1.35 -13.00
C THR A 561 -1.77 1.57 -12.21
N LEU A 562 -1.72 2.26 -11.07
CA LEU A 562 -2.89 2.67 -10.30
C LEU A 562 -3.65 3.80 -10.99
N ALA A 563 -2.96 4.87 -11.42
CA ALA A 563 -3.56 5.98 -12.16
C ALA A 563 -4.22 5.52 -13.48
N ASP A 564 -3.59 4.58 -14.19
CA ASP A 564 -4.14 3.97 -15.41
C ASP A 564 -5.42 3.18 -15.10
N LYS A 565 -5.48 2.46 -13.97
CA LYS A 565 -6.68 1.74 -13.50
C LYS A 565 -7.78 2.69 -13.04
N GLU A 566 -7.44 3.78 -12.37
CA GLU A 566 -8.39 4.83 -11.96
C GLU A 566 -9.00 5.54 -13.17
N SER A 567 -8.17 5.89 -14.16
CA SER A 567 -8.60 6.40 -15.47
C SER A 567 -9.50 5.38 -16.20
N HIS A 568 -9.17 4.09 -16.17
CA HIS A 568 -10.03 3.07 -16.77
C HIS A 568 -11.37 2.93 -16.03
N LEU A 569 -11.39 3.05 -14.70
CA LEU A 569 -12.60 3.01 -13.89
C LEU A 569 -13.50 4.24 -14.11
N THR A 570 -12.94 5.45 -14.21
CA THR A 570 -13.73 6.66 -14.53
C THR A 570 -14.29 6.59 -15.95
N ASN A 571 -13.52 6.11 -16.93
CA ASN A 571 -14.02 5.84 -18.28
C ASN A 571 -15.15 4.80 -18.31
N LEU A 572 -15.03 3.69 -17.57
CA LEU A 572 -16.10 2.68 -17.44
C LEU A 572 -17.35 3.25 -16.77
N ARG A 573 -17.21 4.11 -15.75
CA ARG A 573 -18.34 4.83 -15.13
C ARG A 573 -19.02 5.76 -16.13
N MET A 574 -18.26 6.55 -16.89
CA MET A 574 -18.80 7.45 -17.92
C MET A 574 -19.56 6.68 -19.01
N GLU A 575 -18.98 5.59 -19.55
CA GLU A 575 -19.64 4.80 -20.60
C GLU A 575 -20.88 4.07 -20.06
N HIS A 576 -20.88 3.60 -18.80
CA HIS A 576 -22.09 3.05 -18.17
C HIS A 576 -23.18 4.12 -17.95
N ARG A 577 -22.82 5.35 -17.51
CA ARG A 577 -23.75 6.49 -17.40
C ARG A 577 -24.34 6.85 -18.78
N LYS A 578 -23.52 6.82 -19.84
CA LYS A 578 -23.94 7.05 -21.24
C LYS A 578 -24.89 5.97 -21.76
N GLN A 579 -24.55 4.68 -21.60
CA GLN A 579 -25.42 3.56 -22.00
C GLN A 579 -26.76 3.58 -21.26
N LEU A 580 -26.77 3.92 -19.97
CA LEU A 580 -28.01 4.06 -19.20
C LEU A 580 -28.88 5.21 -19.73
N LYS A 581 -28.29 6.33 -20.15
CA LYS A 581 -29.01 7.41 -20.83
C LYS A 581 -29.57 6.95 -22.17
N GLU A 582 -28.78 6.32 -23.03
CA GLU A 582 -29.20 5.76 -24.32
C GLU A 582 -30.39 4.79 -24.15
N ILE A 583 -30.36 3.91 -23.15
CA ILE A 583 -31.48 3.01 -22.81
C ILE A 583 -32.73 3.78 -22.37
N LEU A 584 -32.60 4.85 -21.59
CA LEU A 584 -33.74 5.67 -21.18
C LEU A 584 -34.35 6.46 -22.34
N ASP A 585 -33.51 6.94 -23.28
CA ASP A 585 -33.93 7.65 -24.49
C ASP A 585 -34.62 6.71 -25.49
N MET A 586 -34.01 5.55 -25.82
CA MET A 586 -34.64 4.52 -26.68
C MET A 586 -36.00 4.06 -26.13
N LYS A 587 -36.13 3.90 -24.81
CA LYS A 587 -37.40 3.54 -24.17
C LYS A 587 -38.43 4.69 -24.21
N GLN A 588 -37.99 5.95 -24.22
CA GLN A 588 -38.87 7.10 -24.42
C GLN A 588 -39.38 7.15 -25.87
N GLU A 589 -38.51 6.91 -26.86
CA GLU A 589 -38.85 6.83 -28.28
C GLU A 589 -39.81 5.67 -28.58
N ALA A 590 -39.56 4.48 -28.04
CA ALA A 590 -40.45 3.33 -28.18
C ALA A 590 -41.86 3.59 -27.61
N LEU A 591 -41.96 4.29 -26.48
CA LEU A 591 -43.25 4.70 -25.90
C LEU A 591 -43.96 5.74 -26.77
N LEU A 592 -43.23 6.71 -27.34
CA LEU A 592 -43.78 7.70 -28.28
C LEU A 592 -44.28 7.03 -29.58
N ALA A 593 -43.52 6.10 -30.14
CA ALA A 593 -43.90 5.33 -31.32
C ALA A 593 -45.17 4.51 -31.07
N ALA A 594 -45.24 3.80 -29.94
CA ALA A 594 -46.43 3.03 -29.56
C ALA A 594 -47.67 3.94 -29.35
N ILE A 595 -47.52 5.12 -28.74
CA ILE A 595 -48.61 6.11 -28.62
C ILE A 595 -49.08 6.57 -30.01
N SER A 596 -48.15 6.87 -30.92
CA SER A 596 -48.46 7.28 -32.30
C SER A 596 -49.14 6.16 -33.10
N GLU A 597 -48.79 4.89 -32.86
CA GLU A 597 -49.45 3.73 -33.46
C GLU A 597 -50.89 3.60 -32.95
N LYS A 598 -51.14 3.77 -31.64
CA LYS A 598 -52.51 3.77 -31.10
C LYS A 598 -53.34 4.93 -31.65
N ASP A 599 -52.78 6.13 -31.79
CA ASP A 599 -53.48 7.27 -32.41
C ASP A 599 -53.77 7.05 -33.90
N ALA A 600 -52.84 6.46 -34.67
CA ALA A 600 -53.10 6.07 -36.05
C ALA A 600 -54.21 5.01 -36.17
N ASN A 601 -54.21 3.98 -35.30
CA ASN A 601 -55.25 2.96 -35.26
C ASN A 601 -56.62 3.53 -34.84
N ILE A 602 -56.66 4.47 -33.90
CA ILE A 602 -57.88 5.22 -33.53
C ILE A 602 -58.39 6.01 -34.75
N ALA A 603 -57.53 6.79 -35.41
CA ALA A 603 -57.91 7.59 -36.57
C ALA A 603 -58.44 6.73 -37.73
N LEU A 604 -57.81 5.58 -38.01
CA LEU A 604 -58.29 4.64 -39.03
C LEU A 604 -59.70 4.10 -38.70
N LEU A 605 -59.95 3.71 -37.44
CA LEU A 605 -61.28 3.24 -37.02
C LEU A 605 -62.32 4.36 -37.07
N GLU A 606 -61.97 5.60 -36.69
CA GLU A 606 -62.87 6.75 -36.75
C GLU A 606 -63.18 7.18 -38.20
N ILE A 607 -62.20 7.15 -39.10
CA ILE A 607 -62.36 7.43 -40.54
C ILE A 607 -63.16 6.33 -41.25
N SER A 608 -63.06 5.07 -40.80
CA SER A 608 -63.78 3.93 -41.41
C SER A 608 -65.31 4.03 -41.37
N GLY A 609 -65.88 5.02 -40.65
CA GLY A 609 -67.31 5.36 -40.66
C GLY A 609 -68.25 4.31 -40.04
N SER A 610 -67.69 3.20 -39.55
CA SER A 610 -68.38 2.04 -39.03
C SER A 610 -69.04 2.33 -37.68
N LYS A 611 -70.28 2.84 -37.68
CA LYS A 611 -71.14 2.97 -36.48
C LYS A 611 -71.59 1.62 -35.86
N LYS A 612 -70.83 0.54 -36.08
CA LYS A 612 -71.04 -0.76 -35.45
C LYS A 612 -70.53 -0.70 -34.01
N LYS A 613 -71.37 -1.09 -33.04
CA LYS A 613 -71.06 -1.06 -31.59
C LYS A 613 -69.65 -1.57 -31.25
N LYS A 614 -69.24 -2.68 -31.84
CA LYS A 614 -67.90 -3.26 -31.68
C LYS A 614 -66.75 -2.29 -32.06
N SER A 615 -66.84 -1.60 -33.20
CA SER A 615 -65.84 -0.61 -33.64
C SER A 615 -65.68 0.54 -32.62
N GLN A 616 -66.77 0.90 -31.94
CA GLN A 616 -66.78 1.94 -30.91
C GLN A 616 -66.23 1.43 -29.57
N GLU A 617 -66.47 0.17 -29.23
CA GLU A 617 -65.85 -0.53 -28.09
C GLU A 617 -64.32 -0.68 -28.30
N ASP A 618 -63.89 -1.03 -29.51
CA ASP A 618 -62.48 -1.14 -29.91
C ASP A 618 -61.75 0.22 -29.82
N ILE A 619 -62.37 1.32 -30.28
CA ILE A 619 -61.84 2.71 -30.11
C ILE A 619 -61.69 3.07 -28.63
N ILE A 620 -62.64 2.70 -27.77
CA ILE A 620 -62.57 2.96 -26.33
C ILE A 620 -61.45 2.13 -25.66
N ALA A 621 -61.23 0.90 -26.12
CA ALA A 621 -60.12 0.07 -25.67
C ALA A 621 -58.76 0.69 -26.04
N LEU A 622 -58.57 1.10 -27.30
CA LEU A 622 -57.33 1.74 -27.77
C LEU A 622 -57.04 3.06 -27.06
N LYS A 623 -58.08 3.88 -26.77
CA LYS A 623 -57.90 5.13 -26.01
C LYS A 623 -57.40 4.85 -24.57
N ARG A 624 -58.01 3.88 -23.87
CA ARG A 624 -57.53 3.44 -22.54
C ARG A 624 -56.13 2.83 -22.57
N GLU A 625 -55.75 2.15 -23.64
CA GLU A 625 -54.40 1.62 -23.82
C GLU A 625 -53.39 2.76 -24.05
N LYS A 626 -53.74 3.74 -24.88
CA LYS A 626 -52.95 4.95 -25.10
C LYS A 626 -52.73 5.75 -23.81
N ASP A 627 -53.77 5.93 -22.99
CA ASP A 627 -53.66 6.64 -21.71
C ASP A 627 -52.66 5.95 -20.75
N ARG A 628 -52.57 4.62 -20.78
CA ARG A 628 -51.56 3.84 -20.02
C ARG A 628 -50.15 4.08 -20.58
N LEU A 629 -49.97 4.08 -21.90
CA LEU A 629 -48.68 4.38 -22.53
C LEU A 629 -48.23 5.83 -22.26
N VAL A 630 -49.15 6.80 -22.31
CA VAL A 630 -48.89 8.20 -21.94
C VAL A 630 -48.49 8.34 -20.46
N TYR A 631 -49.10 7.55 -19.56
CA TYR A 631 -48.69 7.51 -18.15
C TYR A 631 -47.27 6.91 -17.98
N GLN A 632 -46.96 5.81 -18.68
CA GLN A 632 -45.60 5.23 -18.69
C GLN A 632 -44.57 6.20 -19.28
N LEU A 633 -44.92 6.95 -20.33
CA LEU A 633 -44.07 7.99 -20.92
C LEU A 633 -43.75 9.12 -19.92
N LYS A 634 -44.73 9.55 -19.12
CA LYS A 634 -44.51 10.53 -18.05
C LYS A 634 -43.55 10.01 -16.98
N GLN A 635 -43.74 8.78 -16.50
CA GLN A 635 -42.80 8.14 -15.56
C GLN A 635 -41.39 8.00 -16.17
N GLN A 636 -41.29 7.58 -17.43
CA GLN A 636 -40.02 7.43 -18.12
C GLN A 636 -39.28 8.77 -18.26
N THR A 637 -40.01 9.84 -18.60
CA THR A 637 -39.47 11.21 -18.67
C THR A 637 -38.96 11.66 -17.30
N GLN A 638 -39.70 11.39 -16.22
CA GLN A 638 -39.30 11.70 -14.85
C GLN A 638 -38.03 10.93 -14.42
N ASN A 639 -37.94 9.64 -14.75
CA ASN A 639 -36.75 8.83 -14.48
C ASN A 639 -35.51 9.37 -15.22
N ARG A 640 -35.66 9.78 -16.48
CA ARG A 640 -34.58 10.41 -17.25
C ARG A 640 -34.15 11.75 -16.65
N MET A 641 -35.09 12.59 -16.23
CA MET A 641 -34.75 13.86 -15.56
C MET A 641 -34.03 13.63 -14.22
N LYS A 642 -34.42 12.59 -13.45
CA LYS A 642 -33.70 12.25 -12.22
C LYS A 642 -32.26 11.84 -12.49
N LEU A 643 -32.02 10.92 -13.44
CA LEU A 643 -30.66 10.52 -13.81
C LEU A 643 -29.80 11.73 -14.26
N MET A 644 -30.39 12.67 -15.00
CA MET A 644 -29.71 13.89 -15.42
C MET A 644 -29.33 14.81 -14.25
N ALA A 645 -30.10 14.81 -13.14
CA ALA A 645 -29.77 15.55 -11.93
C ALA A 645 -28.67 14.83 -11.11
N ASP A 646 -28.84 13.52 -10.88
CA ASP A 646 -27.89 12.68 -10.14
C ASP A 646 -26.47 12.74 -10.76
N ASN A 647 -26.35 12.94 -12.09
CA ASN A 647 -25.08 13.12 -12.80
C ASN A 647 -24.32 14.42 -12.47
N VAL A 648 -25.01 15.52 -12.09
CA VAL A 648 -24.37 16.83 -11.86
C VAL A 648 -23.61 16.85 -10.53
N GLU A 649 -24.12 16.16 -9.52
CA GLU A 649 -23.50 16.09 -8.19
C GLU A 649 -22.18 15.29 -8.23
N ASP A 650 -22.12 14.20 -9.00
CA ASP A 650 -20.95 13.31 -9.11
C ASP A 650 -19.75 13.95 -9.84
N ASP A 651 -19.99 14.70 -10.92
CA ASP A 651 -18.93 15.38 -11.69
C ASP A 651 -18.31 16.56 -10.91
N HIS A 652 -19.06 17.22 -10.01
CA HIS A 652 -18.52 18.23 -9.11
C HIS A 652 -17.55 17.66 -8.07
N HIS A 653 -17.76 16.42 -7.60
CA HIS A 653 -16.85 15.76 -6.66
C HIS A 653 -15.52 15.36 -7.33
N HIS A 654 -15.57 14.90 -8.59
CA HIS A 654 -14.37 14.43 -9.30
C HIS A 654 -13.39 15.58 -9.63
N HIS A 655 -13.87 16.79 -9.92
CA HIS A 655 -13.00 17.94 -10.22
C HIS A 655 -12.13 18.41 -9.03
N HIS A 656 -12.54 18.15 -7.78
CA HIS A 656 -11.78 18.59 -6.59
C HIS A 656 -10.58 17.67 -6.25
N HIS A 657 -10.48 16.47 -6.81
CA HIS A 657 -9.41 15.51 -6.49
C HIS A 657 -8.18 15.60 -7.41
N HIS A 658 -8.21 16.42 -8.47
CA HIS A 658 -7.18 16.41 -9.51
C HIS A 658 -6.17 17.57 -9.45
N HIS A 659 -5.91 18.12 -8.26
CA HIS A 659 -5.07 19.32 -8.08
C HIS A 659 -4.11 19.31 -6.88
N HIS A 660 -3.45 18.17 -6.61
CA HIS A 660 -2.20 18.03 -5.84
C HIS A 660 -1.47 16.76 -6.37
N HIS A 661 -0.15 16.65 -6.46
CA HIS A 661 0.94 17.59 -6.15
C HIS A 661 2.16 17.21 -7.02
N HIS A 662 2.81 18.17 -7.69
CA HIS A 662 3.97 17.90 -8.57
C HIS A 662 5.19 18.74 -8.19
N HIS A 663 5.68 18.55 -6.97
CA HIS A 663 6.84 19.28 -6.45
C HIS A 663 8.17 18.59 -6.76
N ARG A 664 8.89 19.20 -7.71
CA ARG A 664 10.26 18.91 -8.12
C ARG A 664 11.25 19.28 -7.01
N PHE A 665 12.21 18.41 -6.69
CA PHE A 665 13.34 18.74 -5.80
C PHE A 665 14.14 19.94 -6.34
N PRO A 666 14.55 20.84 -5.44
CA PRO A 666 15.98 21.12 -5.29
C PRO A 666 16.40 21.03 -3.81
N GLY A 667 17.58 20.46 -3.54
CA GLY A 667 18.08 20.28 -2.18
C GLY A 667 19.05 21.37 -1.72
N ARG A 668 18.97 21.75 -0.43
CA ARG A 668 20.14 22.13 0.37
C ARG A 668 19.90 21.85 1.85
N MET A 669 20.96 21.57 2.60
CA MET A 669 20.88 21.25 4.03
C MET A 669 20.63 22.48 4.90
N GLN A 670 19.85 22.29 5.97
CA GLN A 670 20.13 22.91 7.27
C GLN A 670 19.79 21.92 8.39
N GLN A 671 20.59 21.92 9.45
CA GLN A 671 20.36 21.12 10.65
C GLN A 671 19.50 21.90 11.64
N SER A 672 18.58 21.21 12.31
CA SER A 672 18.05 21.66 13.61
C SER A 672 17.80 20.45 14.50
N ASN A 673 18.72 20.17 15.42
CA ASN A 673 18.49 19.27 16.53
C ASN A 673 17.27 19.76 17.32
N HIS A 674 16.23 18.95 17.49
CA HIS A 674 15.38 18.99 18.68
C HIS A 674 15.07 17.56 19.13
N ARG A 675 14.87 17.41 20.43
CA ARG A 675 14.98 16.16 21.19
C ARG A 675 13.59 15.75 21.69
N PRO A 676 13.10 14.52 21.44
CA PRO A 676 11.88 14.05 22.10
C PRO A 676 12.14 13.87 23.60
N ALA A 677 11.17 14.27 24.41
CA ALA A 677 11.04 13.88 25.81
C ALA A 677 9.87 12.87 25.94
N PRO A 678 9.90 11.95 26.90
CA PRO A 678 8.91 10.87 27.03
C PRO A 678 7.71 11.27 27.89
N ASP A 679 6.82 10.29 28.10
CA ASP A 679 5.74 10.25 29.10
C ASP A 679 4.52 11.17 28.82
N GLN A 680 3.27 10.79 29.09
CA GLN A 680 2.74 9.50 29.60
C GLN A 680 1.25 9.29 29.23
N ASP A 681 0.70 8.21 29.79
CA ASP A 681 -0.73 7.86 30.00
C ASP A 681 -1.46 7.04 28.92
N ASP A 682 -1.86 5.84 29.36
CA ASP A 682 -2.77 4.90 28.73
C ASP A 682 -4.24 5.21 29.11
N GLU A 683 -5.19 5.08 28.18
CA GLU A 683 -6.59 4.76 28.51
C GLU A 683 -7.13 3.66 27.59
N GLU A 684 -7.76 2.64 28.18
CA GLU A 684 -8.22 1.42 27.50
C GLU A 684 -9.56 1.62 26.76
N GLY A 685 -9.52 1.65 25.42
CA GLY A 685 -10.69 1.79 24.56
C GLY A 685 -11.39 0.47 24.19
N ILE A 686 -11.86 -0.33 25.15
CA ILE A 686 -12.66 -1.54 24.86
C ILE A 686 -14.09 -1.15 24.43
N TRP A 687 -14.48 -1.34 23.16
CA TRP A 687 -15.87 -1.56 22.75
C TRP A 687 -16.00 -2.24 21.36
N ALA A 688 -16.81 -3.30 21.32
CA ALA A 688 -17.52 -3.92 20.17
C ALA A 688 -16.75 -4.13 18.84
#